data_AF-A0A6P3EZ81-F1
#
_entry.id   AF-A0A6P3EZ81-F1
#
_cell.length_a   1.000
_cell.length_b   1.000
_cell.length_c   1.000
_cell.angle_alpha   90.00
_cell.angle_beta   90.00
_cell.angle_gamma   90.00
#
_symmetry.space_group_name_H-M   'P 1'
#
loop_
_entity.id
_entity.type
_entity.pdbx_description
1 polymer ?
#
loop_
_entity_poly.entity_id
_entity_poly.type
_entity_poly.pdbx_seq_one_letter_code
_entity_poly.pdbx_strand_id
1 'polypeptide(L)'
;MGCGNSALNSKKSEKVLKAALVIQNWYRGYRARLRARLQYAVAIFESIEYADEQSQMQLSDFFSFMLENYTQIHKDDPELSNQLLENAKDRQEYLGLIEVPDSYDGPRLHFPFNFTDIALLIDAFKHQKTLHAYYVLEVLFETKKLLKQRPNFTHLKTSASKGLTICGDLHGKLDDLLLIFYKNGLPSENNPYLFNGDFVDRGRYSMEVLMILLVSFLVYPKDIHLNRGNHEDFMMNMRYGFTKEILNKYKIHGKKILQTLEELYTWIPIGSIIDNEILVIHGGISESTDLNLLHRIERHKMKSVLLPPLAGSSIEPEKKKAGAIILSGGVPSKDSSSDQLSKHEWEQIIDILWSDPRGTKGCFPNTGRGGGCYFGPDISTSILNKYHLKKIIRSHECKPEGYEICHDGKVITVFSASNYYEEGSNRGAYIRLAYGMDLEFFQHQVTTSTCYQPLHQRVNVMESSAIRILKERIIARKTDLTHAFQVRDHSKSGKLSVTQWAFSMESILGLNLPWRTLSMHLVKVDKDGYADYMTSFQDIRIEKPVKEAESAIIETLYRYRTDLQIIFNIIDSDRSGQISMEEFRKMWKLFSSHYNVQIHDSQIDELANTMDLNKDGSIDFNEFLKAFYVVHKYEKDNISNTKHSRYQ
;
A
#
# COMPACT_ATOMS: atom_id res chain seq x y z
N MET A 1 -18.70 63.87 48.93
CA MET A 1 -18.28 62.52 49.38
C MET A 1 -19.34 61.54 48.91
N GLY A 2 -19.08 60.47 48.18
CA GLY A 2 -17.83 59.89 47.72
C GLY A 2 -18.18 58.69 46.83
N CYS A 3 -17.48 58.60 45.70
CA CYS A 3 -17.49 57.51 44.74
C CYS A 3 -17.11 56.18 45.40
N GLY A 4 -18.02 55.20 45.49
CA GLY A 4 -17.75 53.90 46.12
C GLY A 4 -18.02 52.66 45.27
N ASN A 5 -18.95 52.70 44.30
CA ASN A 5 -19.48 51.47 43.70
C ASN A 5 -18.96 51.08 42.31
N SER A 6 -18.27 51.96 41.57
CA SER A 6 -17.73 51.62 40.23
C SER A 6 -16.43 50.81 40.29
N ALA A 7 -15.57 51.06 41.28
CA ALA A 7 -14.26 50.40 41.41
C ALA A 7 -14.34 48.93 41.87
N LEU A 8 -15.39 48.56 42.62
CA LEU A 8 -15.60 47.17 43.07
C LEU A 8 -16.10 46.26 41.94
N ASN A 9 -16.98 46.78 41.07
CA ASN A 9 -17.45 46.05 39.88
C ASN A 9 -16.35 45.94 38.80
N SER A 10 -15.49 46.96 38.63
CA SER A 10 -14.37 46.87 37.67
C SER A 10 -13.31 45.84 38.12
N LYS A 11 -12.98 45.77 39.42
CA LYS A 11 -12.05 44.76 39.96
C LYS A 11 -12.59 43.33 39.86
N LYS A 12 -13.91 43.15 40.03
CA LYS A 12 -14.57 41.84 39.87
C LYS A 12 -14.57 41.41 38.39
N SER A 13 -14.85 42.34 37.48
CA SER A 13 -14.75 42.15 36.03
C SER A 13 -13.31 41.84 35.58
N GLU A 14 -12.31 42.52 36.16
CA GLU A 14 -10.90 42.27 35.89
C GLU A 14 -10.45 40.89 36.37
N LYS A 15 -10.90 40.45 37.56
CA LYS A 15 -10.65 39.08 38.06
C LYS A 15 -11.29 38.02 37.16
N VAL A 16 -12.52 38.24 36.68
CA VAL A 16 -13.21 37.33 35.75
C VAL A 16 -12.46 37.27 34.40
N LEU A 17 -12.03 38.41 33.86
CA LEU A 17 -11.21 38.48 32.65
C LEU A 17 -9.87 37.75 32.81
N LYS A 18 -9.16 37.96 33.93
CA LYS A 18 -7.91 37.24 34.24
C LYS A 18 -8.13 35.74 34.36
N ALA A 19 -9.19 35.31 35.05
CA ALA A 19 -9.54 33.89 35.15
C ALA A 19 -9.89 33.28 33.79
N ALA A 20 -10.66 33.99 32.95
CA ALA A 20 -10.99 33.56 31.59
C ALA A 20 -9.74 33.41 30.72
N LEU A 21 -8.79 34.36 30.79
CA LEU A 21 -7.52 34.28 30.07
C LEU A 21 -6.66 33.09 30.53
N VAL A 22 -6.60 32.83 31.85
CA VAL A 22 -5.88 31.67 32.39
C VAL A 22 -6.52 30.36 31.91
N ILE A 23 -7.85 30.25 31.94
CA ILE A 23 -8.59 29.08 31.45
C ILE A 23 -8.38 28.91 29.94
N GLN A 24 -8.44 29.99 29.16
CA GLN A 24 -8.19 29.94 27.71
C GLN A 24 -6.76 29.52 27.40
N ASN A 25 -5.76 30.05 28.10
CA ASN A 25 -4.36 29.67 27.92
C ASN A 25 -4.12 28.22 28.32
N TRP A 26 -4.67 27.77 29.46
CA TRP A 26 -4.62 26.38 29.89
C TRP A 26 -5.29 25.46 28.86
N TYR A 27 -6.48 25.82 28.36
CA TYR A 27 -7.22 25.04 27.36
C TYR A 27 -6.49 24.99 26.02
N ARG A 28 -5.91 26.10 25.56
CA ARG A 28 -5.04 26.14 24.36
C ARG A 28 -3.82 25.25 24.53
N GLY A 29 -3.14 25.32 25.67
CA GLY A 29 -1.98 24.46 25.98
C GLY A 29 -2.36 22.98 26.12
N TYR A 30 -3.50 22.68 26.72
CA TYR A 30 -4.07 21.33 26.79
C TYR A 30 -4.40 20.76 25.40
N ARG A 31 -5.08 21.54 24.55
CA ARG A 31 -5.37 21.16 23.17
C ARG A 31 -4.10 21.00 22.33
N ALA A 32 -3.11 21.88 22.49
CA ALA A 32 -1.84 21.77 21.80
C ALA A 32 -1.11 20.48 22.18
N ARG A 33 -1.09 20.12 23.47
CA ARG A 33 -0.54 18.83 23.94
C ARG A 33 -1.28 17.64 23.36
N LEU A 34 -2.61 17.65 23.37
CA LEU A 34 -3.40 16.57 22.76
C LEU A 34 -3.14 16.42 21.26
N ARG A 35 -3.00 17.54 20.54
CA ARG A 35 -2.65 17.51 19.10
C ARG A 35 -1.25 16.99 18.85
N ALA A 36 -0.26 17.40 19.66
CA ALA A 36 1.09 16.86 19.56
C ALA A 36 1.10 15.35 19.82
N ARG A 37 0.30 14.87 20.79
CA ARG A 37 0.10 13.45 21.08
C ARG A 37 -0.51 12.67 19.93
N LEU A 38 -1.54 13.24 19.34
CA LEU A 38 -2.17 12.71 18.13
C LEU A 38 -1.16 12.62 16.97
N GLN A 39 -0.40 13.69 16.74
CA GLN A 39 0.56 13.78 15.63
C GLN A 39 1.68 12.74 15.71
N TYR A 40 2.33 12.53 16.86
CA TYR A 40 3.37 11.49 16.90
C TYR A 40 2.79 10.08 16.81
N ALA A 41 1.60 9.82 17.33
CA ALA A 41 1.00 8.50 17.26
C ALA A 41 0.62 8.15 15.81
N VAL A 42 0.07 9.11 15.06
CA VAL A 42 -0.13 8.97 13.60
C VAL A 42 1.22 8.79 12.89
N ALA A 43 2.23 9.60 13.21
CA ALA A 43 3.56 9.47 12.61
C ALA A 43 4.21 8.11 12.86
N ILE A 44 3.96 7.46 14.01
CA ILE A 44 4.39 6.09 14.29
C ILE A 44 3.75 5.11 13.32
N PHE A 45 2.42 5.17 13.15
CA PHE A 45 1.71 4.28 12.23
C PHE A 45 2.19 4.48 10.79
N GLU A 46 2.24 5.73 10.32
CA GLU A 46 2.72 6.09 8.97
C GLU A 46 4.16 5.61 8.75
N SER A 47 5.06 5.84 9.70
CA SER A 47 6.47 5.42 9.56
C SER A 47 6.62 3.91 9.47
N ILE A 48 5.82 3.15 10.21
CA ILE A 48 5.83 1.68 10.16
C ILE A 48 5.26 1.19 8.83
N GLU A 49 4.14 1.77 8.40
CA GLU A 49 3.51 1.46 7.12
C GLU A 49 4.45 1.74 5.94
N TYR A 50 5.09 2.92 5.93
CA TYR A 50 6.03 3.29 4.88
C TYR A 50 7.25 2.36 4.88
N ALA A 51 7.79 2.02 6.04
CA ALA A 51 8.88 1.05 6.14
C ALA A 51 8.48 -0.35 5.62
N ASP A 52 7.23 -0.77 5.83
CA ASP A 52 6.71 -2.02 5.29
C ASP A 52 6.58 -1.97 3.75
N GLU A 53 6.04 -0.87 3.21
CA GLU A 53 5.95 -0.62 1.76
C GLU A 53 7.33 -0.58 1.11
N GLN A 54 8.28 0.15 1.70
CA GLN A 54 9.66 0.19 1.22
C GLN A 54 10.32 -1.19 1.23
N SER A 55 10.11 -1.97 2.30
CA SER A 55 10.62 -3.34 2.36
C SER A 55 10.04 -4.20 1.24
N GLN A 56 8.80 -3.93 0.80
CA GLN A 56 8.18 -4.64 -0.32
C GLN A 56 8.84 -4.27 -1.65
N MET A 57 9.17 -3.00 -1.85
CA MET A 57 9.87 -2.54 -3.05
C MET A 57 11.32 -3.05 -3.11
N GLN A 58 11.95 -3.29 -1.96
CA GLN A 58 13.26 -3.95 -1.91
C GLN A 58 13.15 -5.47 -2.09
N LEU A 59 12.06 -6.09 -1.61
CA LEU A 59 11.77 -7.50 -1.88
C LEU A 59 11.48 -7.73 -3.37
N SER A 60 10.91 -6.75 -4.09
CA SER A 60 10.86 -6.84 -5.55
C SER A 60 12.24 -6.80 -6.19
N ASP A 61 13.23 -6.09 -5.62
CA ASP A 61 14.61 -6.20 -6.10
C ASP A 61 15.18 -7.60 -5.86
N PHE A 62 14.83 -8.27 -4.76
CA PHE A 62 15.17 -9.68 -4.54
C PHE A 62 14.49 -10.59 -5.58
N PHE A 63 13.19 -10.44 -5.84
CA PHE A 63 12.51 -11.21 -6.88
C PHE A 63 13.08 -10.91 -8.28
N SER A 64 13.35 -9.64 -8.61
CA SER A 64 13.99 -9.21 -9.85
C SER A 64 15.42 -9.73 -9.97
N PHE A 65 16.21 -9.72 -8.89
CA PHE A 65 17.57 -10.28 -8.84
C PHE A 65 17.57 -11.81 -9.00
N MET A 66 16.60 -12.50 -8.39
CA MET A 66 16.35 -13.91 -8.63
C MET A 66 15.89 -14.17 -10.08
N LEU A 67 15.29 -13.20 -10.77
CA LEU A 67 14.95 -13.33 -12.19
C LEU A 67 16.14 -13.01 -13.12
N GLU A 68 16.96 -12.02 -12.76
CA GLU A 68 18.12 -11.56 -13.53
C GLU A 68 19.30 -12.53 -13.48
N ASN A 69 19.58 -13.15 -12.32
CA ASN A 69 20.66 -14.14 -12.21
C ASN A 69 20.28 -15.49 -12.83
N TYR A 70 18.99 -15.78 -12.97
CA TYR A 70 18.51 -17.02 -13.59
C TYR A 70 18.38 -16.88 -15.11
N THR A 71 18.15 -15.69 -15.65
CA THR A 71 18.08 -15.42 -17.11
C THR A 71 19.44 -15.38 -17.82
N GLN A 72 20.55 -15.46 -17.08
CA GLN A 72 21.91 -15.54 -17.65
C GLN A 72 22.31 -16.95 -18.16
N ILE A 73 21.43 -17.95 -18.07
CA ILE A 73 21.73 -19.32 -18.52
C ILE A 73 20.64 -19.79 -19.51
N HIS A 74 21.06 -20.00 -20.75
CA HIS A 74 20.35 -20.50 -21.94
C HIS A 74 19.48 -19.51 -22.75
N LYS A 75 20.08 -19.04 -23.86
CA LYS A 75 19.38 -18.77 -25.11
C LYS A 75 19.35 -20.05 -25.95
N ASP A 76 18.30 -20.18 -26.75
CA ASP A 76 18.03 -21.17 -27.80
C ASP A 76 17.09 -22.31 -27.40
N ASP A 77 15.77 -22.09 -27.48
CA ASP A 77 14.82 -23.16 -27.83
C ASP A 77 13.52 -22.60 -28.50
N PRO A 78 13.10 -23.06 -29.70
CA PRO A 78 11.94 -22.54 -30.42
C PRO A 78 10.55 -23.03 -29.94
N GLU A 79 10.46 -23.85 -28.88
CA GLU A 79 9.17 -24.45 -28.45
C GLU A 79 8.24 -23.53 -27.64
N LEU A 80 8.70 -22.32 -27.25
CA LEU A 80 7.97 -21.41 -26.36
C LEU A 80 6.69 -20.80 -26.96
N SER A 81 6.44 -20.94 -28.26
CA SER A 81 5.30 -20.31 -28.92
C SER A 81 3.96 -21.03 -28.70
N ASN A 82 3.94 -22.26 -28.17
CA ASN A 82 2.72 -23.08 -28.11
C ASN A 82 2.06 -23.15 -26.71
N GLN A 83 2.73 -22.76 -25.63
CA GLN A 83 2.17 -22.85 -24.26
C GLN A 83 1.43 -21.58 -23.78
N LEU A 84 1.56 -20.45 -24.50
CA LEU A 84 0.71 -19.26 -24.28
C LEU A 84 -0.75 -19.47 -24.71
N LEU A 85 -1.06 -20.63 -25.31
CA LEU A 85 -2.38 -20.96 -25.85
C LEU A 85 -3.32 -21.69 -24.85
N GLU A 86 -2.86 -22.09 -23.65
CA GLU A 86 -3.76 -22.68 -22.64
C GLU A 86 -4.63 -21.65 -21.90
N ASN A 87 -4.38 -20.34 -22.10
CA ASN A 87 -5.18 -19.25 -21.52
C ASN A 87 -6.50 -18.97 -22.24
N ALA A 88 -6.95 -19.88 -23.10
CA ALA A 88 -8.14 -19.71 -23.93
C ALA A 88 -9.24 -20.75 -23.65
N LYS A 89 -9.39 -21.22 -22.40
CA LYS A 89 -10.69 -21.80 -22.01
C LYS A 89 -11.71 -20.67 -21.95
N ASP A 90 -12.69 -20.75 -22.83
CA ASP A 90 -13.69 -19.73 -23.04
C ASP A 90 -14.42 -19.42 -21.72
N ARG A 91 -14.76 -18.15 -21.48
CA ARG A 91 -15.50 -17.67 -20.29
C ARG A 91 -16.64 -18.62 -19.88
N GLN A 92 -17.39 -19.10 -20.86
CA GLN A 92 -18.54 -20.00 -20.68
C GLN A 92 -18.15 -21.40 -20.23
N GLU A 93 -16.98 -21.91 -20.66
CA GLU A 93 -16.49 -23.22 -20.26
C GLU A 93 -16.14 -23.23 -18.78
N TYR A 94 -15.48 -22.19 -18.25
CA TYR A 94 -15.14 -22.15 -16.82
C TYR A 94 -16.34 -21.87 -15.92
N LEU A 95 -17.21 -20.90 -16.28
CA LEU A 95 -18.40 -20.60 -15.49
C LEU A 95 -19.40 -21.76 -15.49
N GLY A 96 -19.52 -22.50 -16.61
CA GLY A 96 -20.39 -23.68 -16.71
C GLY A 96 -19.96 -24.85 -15.80
N LEU A 97 -18.73 -24.84 -15.29
CA LEU A 97 -18.22 -25.84 -14.33
C LEU A 97 -18.50 -25.48 -12.87
N ILE A 98 -18.99 -24.27 -12.59
CA ILE A 98 -19.28 -23.82 -11.22
C ILE A 98 -20.79 -23.92 -10.98
N GLU A 99 -21.19 -24.98 -10.31
CA GLU A 99 -22.58 -25.14 -9.86
C GLU A 99 -22.85 -24.24 -8.65
N VAL A 100 -23.98 -23.52 -8.67
CA VAL A 100 -24.46 -22.75 -7.51
C VAL A 100 -25.52 -23.60 -6.80
N PRO A 101 -25.23 -24.15 -5.60
CA PRO A 101 -26.17 -25.03 -4.92
C PRO A 101 -27.52 -24.35 -4.64
N ASP A 102 -28.60 -25.10 -4.64
CA ASP A 102 -29.92 -24.58 -4.24
C ASP A 102 -29.95 -24.11 -2.77
N SER A 103 -29.08 -24.68 -1.93
CA SER A 103 -28.89 -24.28 -0.53
C SER A 103 -28.20 -22.92 -0.36
N TYR A 104 -27.63 -22.34 -1.43
CA TYR A 104 -27.03 -21.02 -1.37
C TYR A 104 -28.10 -19.94 -1.17
N ASP A 105 -28.00 -19.25 -0.05
CA ASP A 105 -28.94 -18.23 0.46
C ASP A 105 -28.43 -16.79 0.29
N GLY A 106 -27.30 -16.63 -0.39
CA GLY A 106 -26.71 -15.34 -0.72
C GLY A 106 -27.34 -14.68 -1.95
N PRO A 107 -26.86 -13.48 -2.30
CA PRO A 107 -27.36 -12.73 -3.47
C PRO A 107 -27.07 -13.52 -4.75
N ARG A 108 -28.09 -13.61 -5.61
CA ARG A 108 -28.02 -14.18 -6.95
C ARG A 108 -28.12 -13.06 -7.97
N LEU A 109 -27.05 -12.83 -8.71
CA LEU A 109 -26.97 -11.77 -9.71
C LEU A 109 -27.28 -12.33 -11.10
N HIS A 110 -27.84 -11.49 -11.96
CA HIS A 110 -28.11 -11.86 -13.35
C HIS A 110 -27.64 -10.74 -14.28
N PHE A 111 -26.72 -11.05 -15.19
CA PHE A 111 -26.31 -10.11 -16.21
C PHE A 111 -27.37 -10.01 -17.33
N PRO A 112 -27.73 -8.81 -17.84
CA PRO A 112 -27.17 -7.50 -17.51
C PRO A 112 -27.64 -6.98 -16.15
N PHE A 113 -26.69 -6.48 -15.35
CA PHE A 113 -26.97 -5.94 -14.02
C PHE A 113 -27.78 -4.64 -14.10
N ASN A 114 -28.55 -4.38 -13.05
CA ASN A 114 -29.36 -3.19 -12.88
C ASN A 114 -29.24 -2.64 -11.44
N PHE A 115 -29.91 -1.53 -11.15
CA PHE A 115 -29.79 -0.85 -9.85
C PHE A 115 -30.25 -1.70 -8.65
N THR A 116 -31.13 -2.69 -8.87
CA THR A 116 -31.57 -3.59 -7.80
C THR A 116 -30.47 -4.54 -7.36
N ASP A 117 -29.54 -4.91 -8.25
CA ASP A 117 -28.39 -5.75 -7.92
C ASP A 117 -27.44 -5.03 -6.94
N ILE A 118 -27.26 -3.72 -7.09
CA ILE A 118 -26.47 -2.90 -6.14
C ILE A 118 -27.11 -2.94 -4.75
N ALA A 119 -28.43 -2.73 -4.68
CA ALA A 119 -29.17 -2.77 -3.41
C ALA A 119 -29.12 -4.17 -2.77
N LEU A 120 -29.25 -5.22 -3.58
CA LEU A 120 -29.17 -6.61 -3.15
C LEU A 120 -27.79 -6.94 -2.57
N LEU A 121 -26.70 -6.50 -3.21
CA LEU A 121 -25.35 -6.68 -2.68
C LEU A 121 -25.14 -5.93 -1.37
N ILE A 122 -25.58 -4.67 -1.30
CA ILE A 122 -25.47 -3.86 -0.08
C ILE A 122 -26.21 -4.53 1.08
N ASP A 123 -27.44 -5.02 0.85
CA ASP A 123 -28.21 -5.71 1.89
C ASP A 123 -27.56 -7.03 2.31
N ALA A 124 -27.11 -7.85 1.36
CA ALA A 124 -26.42 -9.09 1.63
C ALA A 124 -25.14 -8.89 2.46
N PHE A 125 -24.30 -7.91 2.08
CA PHE A 125 -23.03 -7.66 2.75
C PHE A 125 -23.19 -7.01 4.12
N LYS A 126 -24.23 -6.19 4.34
CA LYS A 126 -24.61 -5.74 5.70
C LYS A 126 -24.93 -6.91 6.64
N HIS A 127 -25.53 -7.96 6.10
CA HIS A 127 -25.82 -9.20 6.84
C HIS A 127 -24.68 -10.24 6.76
N GLN A 128 -23.48 -9.83 6.34
CA GLN A 128 -22.29 -10.67 6.25
C GLN A 128 -22.46 -11.93 5.38
N LYS A 129 -23.37 -11.88 4.41
CA LYS A 129 -23.51 -12.94 3.40
C LYS A 129 -22.37 -12.84 2.39
N THR A 130 -21.80 -13.98 2.01
CA THR A 130 -20.75 -14.03 0.97
C THR A 130 -21.37 -14.21 -0.40
N LEU A 131 -20.98 -13.38 -1.38
CA LEU A 131 -21.38 -13.56 -2.78
C LEU A 131 -20.71 -14.83 -3.35
N HIS A 132 -21.46 -15.72 -4.00
CA HIS A 132 -20.92 -16.97 -4.56
C HIS A 132 -19.81 -16.72 -5.61
N ALA A 133 -18.84 -17.65 -5.70
CA ALA A 133 -17.70 -17.55 -6.62
C ALA A 133 -18.11 -17.38 -8.10
N TYR A 134 -19.21 -18.04 -8.50
CA TYR A 134 -19.81 -17.91 -9.83
C TYR A 134 -20.09 -16.43 -10.17
N TYR A 135 -20.85 -15.74 -9.30
CA TYR A 135 -21.24 -14.34 -9.53
C TYR A 135 -20.05 -13.39 -9.43
N VAL A 136 -19.08 -13.68 -8.55
CA VAL A 136 -17.82 -12.94 -8.49
C VAL A 136 -17.11 -12.97 -9.82
N LEU A 137 -16.87 -14.17 -10.36
CA LEU A 137 -16.15 -14.34 -11.63
C LEU A 137 -16.92 -13.70 -12.79
N GLU A 138 -18.24 -13.81 -12.80
CA GLU A 138 -19.09 -13.14 -13.80
C GLU A 138 -18.89 -11.60 -13.77
N VAL A 139 -18.94 -10.98 -12.59
CA VAL A 139 -18.69 -9.54 -12.41
C VAL A 139 -17.29 -9.16 -12.88
N LEU A 140 -16.26 -9.94 -12.52
CA LEU A 140 -14.88 -9.68 -12.92
C LEU A 140 -14.68 -9.75 -14.43
N PHE A 141 -15.24 -10.78 -15.08
CA PHE A 141 -15.13 -10.94 -16.53
C PHE A 141 -15.82 -9.81 -17.31
N GLU A 142 -17.04 -9.42 -16.91
CA GLU A 142 -17.75 -8.32 -17.57
C GLU A 142 -17.08 -6.98 -17.32
N THR A 143 -16.59 -6.75 -16.10
CA THR A 143 -15.82 -5.53 -15.76
C THR A 143 -14.56 -5.42 -16.61
N LYS A 144 -13.77 -6.50 -16.71
CA LYS A 144 -12.55 -6.54 -17.52
C LYS A 144 -12.85 -6.20 -18.99
N LYS A 145 -13.93 -6.75 -19.55
CA LYS A 145 -14.36 -6.46 -20.94
C LYS A 145 -14.61 -4.97 -21.16
N LEU A 146 -15.25 -4.31 -20.21
CA LEU A 146 -15.55 -2.88 -20.30
C LEU A 146 -14.30 -2.02 -20.05
N LEU A 147 -13.46 -2.38 -19.08
CA LEU A 147 -12.21 -1.65 -18.77
C LEU A 147 -11.20 -1.68 -19.92
N LYS A 148 -11.14 -2.78 -20.69
CA LYS A 148 -10.32 -2.87 -21.91
C LYS A 148 -10.59 -1.76 -22.93
N GLN A 149 -11.83 -1.25 -22.95
CA GLN A 149 -12.25 -0.19 -23.87
C GLN A 149 -11.99 1.22 -23.32
N ARG A 150 -11.54 1.33 -22.05
CA ARG A 150 -11.30 2.63 -21.41
C ARG A 150 -9.91 3.17 -21.75
N PRO A 151 -9.79 4.50 -21.92
CA PRO A 151 -8.50 5.17 -22.01
C PRO A 151 -7.76 5.12 -20.66
N ASN A 152 -6.47 5.49 -20.66
CA ASN A 152 -5.69 5.62 -19.43
C ASN A 152 -6.21 6.76 -18.53
N PHE A 153 -6.68 7.85 -19.14
CA PHE A 153 -7.34 8.96 -18.45
C PHE A 153 -8.79 9.08 -18.86
N THR A 154 -9.70 9.02 -17.88
CA THR A 154 -11.12 9.27 -18.13
C THR A 154 -11.39 10.78 -18.09
N HIS A 155 -11.88 11.35 -19.19
CA HIS A 155 -12.29 12.75 -19.23
C HIS A 155 -13.73 12.89 -18.75
N LEU A 156 -13.91 13.67 -17.68
CA LEU A 156 -15.19 13.89 -17.01
C LEU A 156 -15.62 15.34 -17.20
N LYS A 157 -16.92 15.54 -17.39
CA LYS A 157 -17.52 16.88 -17.47
C LYS A 157 -18.55 17.02 -16.36
N THR A 158 -18.45 18.09 -15.59
CA THR A 158 -19.46 18.43 -14.59
C THR A 158 -20.46 19.44 -15.16
N SER A 159 -21.60 19.60 -14.50
CA SER A 159 -22.55 20.67 -14.80
C SER A 159 -23.04 21.29 -13.50
N ALA A 160 -23.71 22.45 -13.59
CA ALA A 160 -24.28 23.11 -12.41
C ALA A 160 -25.36 22.27 -11.70
N SER A 161 -26.04 21.37 -12.43
CA SER A 161 -27.11 20.52 -11.90
C SER A 161 -26.65 19.11 -11.55
N LYS A 162 -25.47 18.69 -11.99
CA LYS A 162 -24.92 17.34 -11.80
C LYS A 162 -23.51 17.45 -11.24
N GLY A 163 -23.41 17.38 -9.92
CA GLY A 163 -22.14 17.34 -9.21
C GLY A 163 -21.53 15.93 -9.22
N LEU A 164 -20.20 15.87 -9.34
CA LEU A 164 -19.39 14.66 -9.22
C LEU A 164 -18.91 14.48 -7.78
N THR A 165 -19.03 13.26 -7.27
CA THR A 165 -18.44 12.88 -5.98
C THR A 165 -17.10 12.18 -6.19
N ILE A 166 -16.06 12.59 -5.47
CA ILE A 166 -14.73 11.97 -5.53
C ILE A 166 -14.43 11.36 -4.16
N CYS A 167 -14.21 10.05 -4.14
CA CYS A 167 -13.78 9.29 -2.97
C CYS A 167 -12.30 8.91 -3.13
N GLY A 168 -11.55 8.98 -2.05
CA GLY A 168 -10.21 8.43 -1.97
C GLY A 168 -10.23 6.97 -1.54
N ASP A 169 -9.18 6.55 -0.85
CA ASP A 169 -8.93 5.17 -0.44
C ASP A 169 -10.06 4.65 0.47
N LEU A 170 -10.42 3.38 0.28
CA LEU A 170 -11.43 2.68 1.08
C LEU A 170 -10.84 1.49 1.84
N HIS A 171 -9.81 0.83 1.32
CA HIS A 171 -9.09 -0.26 1.98
C HIS A 171 -10.01 -1.27 2.68
N GLY A 172 -11.01 -1.79 1.95
CA GLY A 172 -11.95 -2.77 2.49
C GLY A 172 -12.78 -2.32 3.70
N LYS A 173 -12.95 -1.01 3.92
CA LYS A 173 -13.82 -0.42 4.96
C LYS A 173 -15.25 -0.32 4.44
N LEU A 174 -15.96 -1.45 4.43
CA LEU A 174 -17.35 -1.53 3.95
C LEU A 174 -18.28 -0.53 4.67
N ASP A 175 -18.17 -0.39 5.99
CA ASP A 175 -19.03 0.52 6.75
C ASP A 175 -18.86 2.00 6.33
N ASP A 176 -17.64 2.42 5.98
CA ASP A 176 -17.39 3.77 5.46
C ASP A 176 -18.06 3.97 4.10
N LEU A 177 -17.92 3.00 3.19
CA LEU A 177 -18.58 3.05 1.88
C LEU A 177 -20.11 3.14 2.03
N LEU A 178 -20.68 2.33 2.92
CA LEU A 178 -22.12 2.34 3.19
C LEU A 178 -22.58 3.66 3.83
N LEU A 179 -21.77 4.25 4.71
CA LEU A 179 -22.05 5.55 5.31
C LEU A 179 -21.99 6.69 4.28
N ILE A 180 -21.04 6.63 3.33
CA ILE A 180 -20.97 7.57 2.20
C ILE A 180 -22.25 7.47 1.37
N PHE A 181 -22.66 6.26 0.97
CA PHE A 181 -23.89 6.06 0.20
C PHE A 181 -25.15 6.46 0.95
N TYR A 182 -25.19 6.24 2.27
CA TYR A 182 -26.31 6.69 3.10
C TYR A 182 -26.41 8.22 3.12
N LYS A 183 -25.28 8.93 3.25
CA LYS A 183 -25.26 10.41 3.37
C LYS A 183 -25.36 11.14 2.03
N ASN A 184 -24.69 10.61 1.00
CA ASN A 184 -24.54 11.27 -0.30
C ASN A 184 -25.42 10.64 -1.40
N GLY A 185 -26.14 9.55 -1.08
CA GLY A 185 -26.97 8.81 -2.02
C GLY A 185 -26.19 7.74 -2.78
N LEU A 186 -26.91 6.74 -3.27
CA LEU A 186 -26.32 5.68 -4.09
C LEU A 186 -25.83 6.20 -5.45
N PRO A 187 -24.87 5.51 -6.07
CA PRO A 187 -24.54 5.63 -7.49
C PRO A 187 -25.78 5.70 -8.38
N SER A 188 -25.86 6.70 -9.25
CA SER A 188 -26.89 6.80 -10.28
C SER A 188 -26.47 7.77 -11.39
N GLU A 189 -27.26 7.84 -12.46
CA GLU A 189 -27.06 8.84 -13.53
C GLU A 189 -27.06 10.29 -13.03
N ASN A 190 -27.74 10.59 -11.92
CA ASN A 190 -27.80 11.92 -11.32
C ASN A 190 -26.81 12.11 -10.16
N ASN A 191 -26.13 11.03 -9.74
CA ASN A 191 -25.19 11.04 -8.63
C ASN A 191 -23.92 10.26 -9.02
N PRO A 192 -23.08 10.83 -9.90
CA PRO A 192 -21.86 10.19 -10.37
C PRO A 192 -20.78 10.15 -9.27
N TYR A 193 -19.95 9.12 -9.32
CA TYR A 193 -18.82 8.91 -8.42
C TYR A 193 -17.52 8.61 -9.18
N LEU A 194 -16.42 9.10 -8.64
CA LEU A 194 -15.06 8.71 -8.98
C LEU A 194 -14.39 8.14 -7.72
N PHE A 195 -14.02 6.87 -7.74
CA PHE A 195 -13.22 6.23 -6.68
C PHE A 195 -11.75 6.20 -7.10
N ASN A 196 -10.90 6.86 -6.33
CA ASN A 196 -9.53 7.16 -6.73
C ASN A 196 -8.51 6.18 -6.12
N GLY A 197 -8.63 4.90 -6.48
CA GLY A 197 -7.72 3.82 -6.11
C GLY A 197 -7.89 3.30 -4.68
N ASP A 198 -7.16 2.22 -4.39
CA ASP A 198 -7.03 1.60 -3.07
C ASP A 198 -8.38 1.18 -2.46
N PHE A 199 -9.08 0.35 -3.23
CA PHE A 199 -10.38 -0.20 -2.85
C PHE A 199 -10.22 -1.35 -1.83
N VAL A 200 -9.12 -2.08 -1.96
CA VAL A 200 -8.84 -3.36 -1.29
C VAL A 200 -7.66 -3.26 -0.32
N ASP A 201 -7.33 -4.38 0.31
CA ASP A 201 -6.28 -4.54 1.32
C ASP A 201 -6.54 -3.81 2.64
N ARG A 202 -5.78 -4.19 3.68
CA ARG A 202 -5.80 -3.68 5.07
C ARG A 202 -7.10 -3.98 5.83
N GLY A 203 -8.25 -3.60 5.28
CA GLY A 203 -9.56 -3.92 5.82
C GLY A 203 -9.98 -5.38 5.61
N ARG A 204 -11.07 -5.77 6.27
CA ARG A 204 -11.56 -7.17 6.28
C ARG A 204 -12.62 -7.46 5.23
N TYR A 205 -13.13 -6.42 4.57
CA TYR A 205 -14.26 -6.49 3.65
C TYR A 205 -13.89 -5.96 2.26
N SER A 206 -12.67 -6.25 1.82
CA SER A 206 -12.14 -5.78 0.53
C SER A 206 -12.96 -6.33 -0.63
N MET A 207 -13.35 -7.60 -0.55
CA MET A 207 -14.14 -8.23 -1.60
C MET A 207 -15.53 -7.60 -1.73
N GLU A 208 -16.18 -7.32 -0.61
CA GLU A 208 -17.50 -6.68 -0.58
C GLU A 208 -17.46 -5.27 -1.17
N VAL A 209 -16.47 -4.47 -0.76
CA VAL A 209 -16.23 -3.13 -1.32
C VAL A 209 -16.01 -3.24 -2.83
N LEU A 210 -15.09 -4.10 -3.27
CA LEU A 210 -14.78 -4.26 -4.69
C LEU A 210 -16.01 -4.67 -5.51
N MET A 211 -16.79 -5.65 -5.04
CA MET A 211 -18.01 -6.08 -5.76
C MET A 211 -19.06 -4.99 -5.86
N ILE A 212 -19.28 -4.20 -4.80
CA ILE A 212 -20.21 -3.06 -4.87
C ILE A 212 -19.73 -2.04 -5.90
N LEU A 213 -18.44 -1.71 -5.93
CA LEU A 213 -17.88 -0.75 -6.87
C LEU A 213 -17.95 -1.26 -8.32
N LEU A 214 -17.58 -2.51 -8.57
CA LEU A 214 -17.60 -3.09 -9.91
C LEU A 214 -19.02 -3.26 -10.47
N VAL A 215 -19.97 -3.71 -9.65
CA VAL A 215 -21.38 -3.79 -10.08
C VAL A 215 -21.94 -2.39 -10.31
N SER A 216 -21.62 -1.40 -9.47
CA SER A 216 -22.01 0.00 -9.71
C SER A 216 -21.42 0.55 -11.02
N PHE A 217 -20.18 0.20 -11.35
CA PHE A 217 -19.52 0.54 -12.61
C PHE A 217 -20.19 -0.12 -13.82
N LEU A 218 -20.60 -1.39 -13.70
CA LEU A 218 -21.30 -2.11 -14.77
C LEU A 218 -22.72 -1.58 -15.01
N VAL A 219 -23.43 -1.19 -13.95
CA VAL A 219 -24.79 -0.61 -14.03
C VAL A 219 -24.74 0.83 -14.57
N TYR A 220 -23.79 1.65 -14.12
CA TYR A 220 -23.67 3.06 -14.48
C TYR A 220 -22.31 3.40 -15.12
N PRO A 221 -21.97 2.82 -16.29
CA PRO A 221 -20.64 2.92 -16.88
C PRO A 221 -20.26 4.34 -17.34
N LYS A 222 -21.21 5.27 -17.42
CA LYS A 222 -20.95 6.67 -17.77
C LYS A 222 -20.76 7.57 -16.56
N ASP A 223 -21.16 7.11 -15.39
CA ASP A 223 -21.31 7.94 -14.19
C ASP A 223 -20.49 7.43 -13.01
N ILE A 224 -20.05 6.18 -13.06
CA ILE A 224 -19.14 5.59 -12.08
C ILE A 224 -17.78 5.37 -12.73
N HIS A 225 -16.76 5.87 -12.06
CA HIS A 225 -15.38 5.89 -12.55
C HIS A 225 -14.45 5.34 -11.49
N LEU A 226 -13.48 4.56 -11.93
CA LEU A 226 -12.48 3.92 -11.09
C LEU A 226 -11.11 4.30 -11.61
N ASN A 227 -10.27 4.87 -10.76
CA ASN A 227 -8.83 5.00 -11.02
C ASN A 227 -8.08 3.90 -10.26
N ARG A 228 -6.97 3.45 -10.80
CA ARG A 228 -6.07 2.46 -10.18
C ARG A 228 -5.30 3.11 -9.04
N GLY A 229 -5.23 2.45 -7.89
CA GLY A 229 -4.31 2.76 -6.81
C GLY A 229 -3.11 1.82 -6.80
N ASN A 230 -2.19 2.01 -5.86
CA ASN A 230 -1.04 1.12 -5.74
C ASN A 230 -1.43 -0.25 -5.16
N HIS A 231 -2.54 -0.34 -4.41
CA HIS A 231 -3.06 -1.60 -3.89
C HIS A 231 -3.89 -2.42 -4.90
N GLU A 232 -4.22 -1.88 -6.08
CA GLU A 232 -4.70 -2.69 -7.21
C GLU A 232 -3.51 -3.35 -7.93
N ASP A 233 -2.76 -4.14 -7.18
CA ASP A 233 -1.56 -4.86 -7.57
C ASP A 233 -1.47 -6.19 -6.82
N PHE A 234 -1.20 -7.28 -7.54
CA PHE A 234 -1.13 -8.62 -6.96
C PHE A 234 -0.05 -8.73 -5.87
N MET A 235 1.12 -8.10 -6.06
CA MET A 235 2.20 -8.16 -5.08
C MET A 235 1.86 -7.39 -3.80
N MET A 236 1.07 -6.33 -3.91
CA MET A 236 0.54 -5.62 -2.74
C MET A 236 -0.52 -6.47 -2.02
N ASN A 237 -1.48 -7.03 -2.77
CA ASN A 237 -2.56 -7.86 -2.23
C ASN A 237 -2.05 -9.10 -1.49
N MET A 238 -0.93 -9.64 -1.94
CA MET A 238 -0.26 -10.73 -1.27
C MET A 238 0.08 -10.39 0.17
N ARG A 239 0.65 -9.20 0.40
CA ARG A 239 1.15 -8.77 1.71
C ARG A 239 0.06 -8.19 2.60
N TYR A 240 -0.83 -7.38 2.03
CA TYR A 240 -1.73 -6.52 2.80
C TYR A 240 -3.12 -7.11 3.03
N GLY A 241 -3.31 -8.38 2.68
CA GLY A 241 -4.36 -9.24 3.22
C GLY A 241 -5.46 -9.63 2.23
N PHE A 242 -5.59 -8.95 1.09
CA PHE A 242 -6.67 -9.25 0.16
C PHE A 242 -6.56 -10.66 -0.45
N THR A 243 -5.34 -11.13 -0.76
CA THR A 243 -5.14 -12.52 -1.20
C THR A 243 -5.66 -13.51 -0.16
N LYS A 244 -5.31 -13.29 1.11
CA LYS A 244 -5.75 -14.15 2.21
C LYS A 244 -7.27 -14.11 2.38
N GLU A 245 -7.88 -12.94 2.23
CA GLU A 245 -9.33 -12.77 2.27
C GLU A 245 -10.01 -13.63 1.18
N ILE A 246 -9.56 -13.55 -0.07
CA ILE A 246 -10.12 -14.29 -1.20
C ILE A 246 -9.95 -15.81 -1.01
N LEU A 247 -8.74 -16.27 -0.67
CA LEU A 247 -8.48 -17.70 -0.48
C LEU A 247 -9.32 -18.29 0.67
N ASN A 248 -9.59 -17.50 1.71
CA ASN A 248 -10.43 -17.94 2.82
C ASN A 248 -11.92 -18.00 2.43
N LYS A 249 -12.43 -16.97 1.75
CA LYS A 249 -13.85 -16.89 1.36
C LYS A 249 -14.22 -17.89 0.26
N TYR A 250 -13.34 -18.06 -0.75
CA TYR A 250 -13.67 -18.76 -1.99
C TYR A 250 -13.00 -20.12 -2.18
N LYS A 251 -12.09 -20.50 -1.27
CA LYS A 251 -11.45 -21.83 -1.21
C LYS A 251 -10.96 -22.27 -2.61
N ILE A 252 -11.56 -23.32 -3.16
CA ILE A 252 -11.20 -23.94 -4.46
C ILE A 252 -11.22 -22.95 -5.63
N HIS A 253 -12.08 -21.92 -5.59
CA HIS A 253 -12.20 -20.92 -6.66
C HIS A 253 -11.32 -19.68 -6.42
N GLY A 254 -10.73 -19.56 -5.22
CA GLY A 254 -9.94 -18.38 -4.84
C GLY A 254 -8.76 -18.12 -5.77
N LYS A 255 -8.05 -19.17 -6.20
CA LYS A 255 -6.93 -19.06 -7.15
C LYS A 255 -7.35 -18.45 -8.48
N LYS A 256 -8.48 -18.88 -9.04
CA LYS A 256 -8.97 -18.34 -10.32
C LYS A 256 -9.44 -16.90 -10.18
N ILE A 257 -10.07 -16.56 -9.06
CA ILE A 257 -10.48 -15.19 -8.75
C ILE A 257 -9.26 -14.28 -8.71
N LEU A 258 -8.18 -14.68 -8.02
CA LEU A 258 -6.92 -13.93 -7.95
C LEU A 258 -6.29 -13.71 -9.32
N GLN A 259 -6.17 -14.77 -10.13
CA GLN A 259 -5.66 -14.66 -11.51
C GLN A 259 -6.49 -13.68 -12.35
N THR A 260 -7.82 -13.73 -12.21
CA THR A 260 -8.72 -12.86 -12.96
C THR A 260 -8.61 -11.40 -12.50
N LEU A 261 -8.43 -11.18 -11.19
CA LEU A 261 -8.22 -9.85 -10.60
C LEU A 261 -6.90 -9.23 -11.04
N GLU A 262 -5.81 -10.00 -11.03
CA GLU A 262 -4.51 -9.55 -11.51
C GLU A 262 -4.61 -9.01 -12.93
N GLU A 263 -5.24 -9.77 -13.84
CA GLU A 263 -5.48 -9.33 -15.21
C GLU A 263 -6.39 -8.10 -15.26
N LEU A 264 -7.44 -8.04 -14.45
CA LEU A 264 -8.39 -6.93 -14.41
C LEU A 264 -7.71 -5.62 -14.00
N TYR A 265 -6.85 -5.64 -12.98
CA TYR A 265 -6.16 -4.44 -12.48
C TYR A 265 -5.33 -3.75 -13.55
N THR A 266 -4.71 -4.52 -14.45
CA THR A 266 -3.94 -3.97 -15.57
C THR A 266 -4.78 -3.10 -16.52
N TRP A 267 -6.10 -3.24 -16.51
CA TRP A 267 -7.03 -2.49 -17.35
C TRP A 267 -7.70 -1.30 -16.65
N ILE A 268 -7.55 -1.13 -15.33
CA ILE A 268 -8.12 0.02 -14.62
C ILE A 268 -7.42 1.31 -15.11
N PRO A 269 -8.16 2.39 -15.45
CA PRO A 269 -7.59 3.69 -15.77
C PRO A 269 -6.64 4.19 -14.66
N ILE A 270 -5.57 4.89 -15.01
CA ILE A 270 -4.58 5.39 -14.04
C ILE A 270 -4.90 6.81 -13.54
N GLY A 271 -5.89 7.47 -14.14
CA GLY A 271 -6.34 8.78 -13.70
C GLY A 271 -7.59 9.26 -14.40
N SER A 272 -8.03 10.45 -14.00
CA SER A 272 -9.17 11.15 -14.59
C SER A 272 -8.87 12.64 -14.73
N ILE A 273 -9.46 13.29 -15.73
CA ILE A 273 -9.34 14.74 -15.94
C ILE A 273 -10.75 15.33 -15.93
N ILE A 274 -11.04 16.19 -14.96
CA ILE A 274 -12.35 16.82 -14.79
C ILE A 274 -12.33 18.23 -15.38
N ASP A 275 -13.29 18.52 -16.25
CA ASP A 275 -13.51 19.81 -16.92
C ASP A 275 -12.26 20.38 -17.63
N ASN A 276 -11.30 19.52 -17.97
CA ASN A 276 -9.96 19.90 -18.47
C ASN A 276 -9.17 20.81 -17.53
N GLU A 277 -9.52 20.86 -16.25
CA GLU A 277 -8.90 21.75 -15.26
C GLU A 277 -8.33 21.00 -14.05
N ILE A 278 -8.87 19.83 -13.70
CA ILE A 278 -8.49 19.11 -12.50
C ILE A 278 -7.99 17.71 -12.89
N LEU A 279 -6.75 17.42 -12.53
CA LEU A 279 -6.17 16.08 -12.64
C LEU A 279 -6.48 15.29 -11.37
N VAL A 280 -7.07 14.10 -11.51
CA VAL A 280 -7.33 13.18 -10.40
C VAL A 280 -6.52 11.91 -10.61
N ILE A 281 -5.60 11.63 -9.70
CA ILE A 281 -4.66 10.49 -9.73
C ILE A 281 -4.49 9.94 -8.32
N HIS A 282 -4.17 8.67 -8.14
CA HIS A 282 -4.09 8.10 -6.79
C HIS A 282 -2.86 8.61 -6.01
N GLY A 283 -1.68 8.40 -6.59
CA GLY A 283 -0.36 8.81 -6.11
C GLY A 283 -0.11 10.30 -6.33
N GLY A 284 0.82 10.65 -7.22
CA GLY A 284 1.23 12.03 -7.40
C GLY A 284 1.93 12.28 -8.72
N ILE A 285 2.78 13.29 -8.74
CA ILE A 285 3.53 13.69 -9.93
C ILE A 285 5.02 13.80 -9.58
N SER A 286 5.82 13.94 -10.62
CA SER A 286 7.26 14.16 -10.57
C SER A 286 7.67 15.29 -11.51
N GLU A 287 8.93 15.72 -11.41
CA GLU A 287 9.50 16.71 -12.33
C GLU A 287 9.48 16.26 -13.81
N SER A 288 9.53 14.95 -14.04
CA SER A 288 9.57 14.34 -15.37
C SER A 288 8.19 13.92 -15.87
N THR A 289 7.11 14.17 -15.11
CA THR A 289 5.76 13.74 -15.48
C THR A 289 5.36 14.24 -16.88
N ASP A 290 5.03 13.29 -17.75
CA ASP A 290 4.50 13.52 -19.09
C ASP A 290 3.11 12.91 -19.28
N LEU A 291 2.08 13.74 -19.12
CA LEU A 291 0.70 13.34 -19.35
C LEU A 291 0.47 12.84 -20.78
N ASN A 292 1.18 13.35 -21.79
CA ASN A 292 0.99 12.90 -23.17
C ASN A 292 1.48 11.47 -23.35
N LEU A 293 2.60 11.11 -22.73
CA LEU A 293 3.10 9.74 -22.71
C LEU A 293 2.13 8.84 -21.94
N LEU A 294 1.73 9.24 -20.73
CA LEU A 294 0.79 8.50 -19.89
C LEU A 294 -0.56 8.23 -20.60
N HIS A 295 -1.03 9.10 -21.49
CA HIS A 295 -2.23 8.84 -22.30
C HIS A 295 -2.05 7.69 -23.32
N ARG A 296 -0.83 7.46 -23.80
CA ARG A 296 -0.53 6.48 -24.87
C ARG A 296 0.00 5.14 -24.37
N ILE A 297 0.46 5.08 -23.12
CA ILE A 297 1.02 3.87 -22.52
C ILE A 297 0.06 2.69 -22.66
N GLU A 298 0.58 1.54 -23.08
CA GLU A 298 -0.15 0.28 -23.10
C GLU A 298 -0.19 -0.33 -21.69
N ARG A 299 -1.04 0.23 -20.81
CA ARG A 299 -1.06 -0.09 -19.37
C ARG A 299 -1.22 -1.58 -19.04
N HIS A 300 -1.81 -2.36 -19.95
CA HIS A 300 -1.97 -3.81 -19.80
C HIS A 300 -0.64 -4.59 -19.79
N LYS A 301 0.43 -4.00 -20.33
CA LYS A 301 1.79 -4.55 -20.27
C LYS A 301 2.42 -4.44 -18.88
N MET A 302 1.85 -3.62 -18.00
CA MET A 302 2.27 -3.53 -16.60
C MET A 302 1.48 -4.50 -15.74
N LYS A 303 2.02 -5.71 -15.58
CA LYS A 303 1.44 -6.74 -14.71
C LYS A 303 1.48 -6.32 -13.25
N SER A 304 2.66 -5.93 -12.75
CA SER A 304 2.83 -5.33 -11.43
C SER A 304 3.63 -4.04 -11.53
N VAL A 305 3.21 -3.09 -10.70
CA VAL A 305 3.92 -1.84 -10.44
C VAL A 305 5.25 -2.15 -9.75
N LEU A 306 5.34 -3.21 -8.95
CA LEU A 306 6.55 -3.55 -8.21
C LEU A 306 7.60 -4.30 -9.04
N LEU A 307 7.33 -4.64 -10.30
CA LEU A 307 8.28 -5.33 -11.16
C LEU A 307 8.82 -4.37 -12.23
N PRO A 308 10.03 -3.81 -12.06
CA PRO A 308 10.64 -3.00 -13.10
C PRO A 308 10.90 -3.84 -14.36
N PRO A 309 10.81 -3.25 -15.56
CA PRO A 309 11.21 -3.93 -16.79
C PRO A 309 12.69 -4.32 -16.71
N LEU A 310 13.01 -5.56 -17.11
CA LEU A 310 14.38 -6.06 -17.10
C LEU A 310 15.29 -5.12 -17.89
N ALA A 311 16.36 -4.64 -17.27
CA ALA A 311 17.28 -3.71 -17.91
C ALA A 311 18.00 -4.43 -19.08
N GLY A 312 17.53 -4.20 -20.30
CA GLY A 312 18.31 -4.51 -21.50
C GLY A 312 19.68 -3.83 -21.36
N SER A 313 20.74 -4.62 -21.45
CA SER A 313 22.14 -4.19 -21.33
C SER A 313 22.40 -2.91 -22.14
N SER A 314 22.46 -1.78 -21.44
CA SER A 314 22.89 -0.51 -22.02
C SER A 314 24.41 -0.55 -22.09
N ILE A 315 24.95 -1.29 -23.07
CA ILE A 315 26.35 -1.15 -23.45
C ILE A 315 26.45 0.22 -24.12
N GLU A 316 27.09 1.17 -23.43
CA GLU A 316 27.55 2.42 -24.03
C GLU A 316 28.35 2.08 -25.32
N PRO A 317 28.09 2.74 -26.46
CA PRO A 317 28.82 2.44 -27.67
C PRO A 317 30.24 3.00 -27.57
N GLU A 318 31.18 2.15 -27.11
CA GLU A 318 32.60 2.38 -27.34
C GLU A 318 32.87 2.44 -28.85
N LYS A 319 33.46 3.56 -29.27
CA LYS A 319 33.96 3.82 -30.60
C LYS A 319 34.82 2.65 -31.11
N LYS A 320 34.33 1.91 -32.10
CA LYS A 320 35.19 1.07 -32.95
C LYS A 320 35.17 1.53 -34.40
N LYS A 321 36.41 1.60 -34.91
CA LYS A 321 36.86 2.14 -36.18
C LYS A 321 36.35 1.34 -37.39
N ALA A 322 36.37 2.03 -38.51
CA ALA A 322 36.01 1.62 -39.86
C ALA A 322 36.64 0.30 -40.34
N GLY A 323 35.87 -0.41 -41.18
CA GLY A 323 36.36 -1.38 -42.16
C GLY A 323 35.33 -2.44 -42.58
N ALA A 324 34.76 -2.28 -43.79
CA ALA A 324 34.35 -3.34 -44.76
C ALA A 324 33.34 -4.44 -44.31
N ILE A 325 32.31 -4.88 -45.04
CA ILE A 325 31.89 -4.89 -46.44
C ILE A 325 30.35 -5.07 -46.48
N ILE A 326 29.71 -4.50 -47.50
CA ILE A 326 28.29 -4.64 -47.84
C ILE A 326 28.03 -5.99 -48.51
N LEU A 327 27.02 -6.75 -48.06
CA LEU A 327 26.19 -7.61 -48.92
C LEU A 327 24.72 -7.54 -48.47
N SER A 328 23.88 -7.44 -49.49
CA SER A 328 22.49 -6.99 -49.55
C SER A 328 21.44 -8.04 -49.19
N GLY A 329 20.28 -7.56 -48.70
CA GLY A 329 18.98 -8.13 -49.05
C GLY A 329 18.19 -8.77 -47.91
N GLY A 330 17.40 -7.95 -47.20
CA GLY A 330 16.36 -8.42 -46.27
C GLY A 330 15.42 -7.28 -45.92
N VAL A 331 14.16 -7.40 -46.35
CA VAL A 331 13.06 -6.49 -46.03
C VAL A 331 12.95 -6.35 -44.50
N PRO A 332 12.79 -5.15 -43.92
CA PRO A 332 12.63 -5.02 -42.47
C PRO A 332 11.26 -5.59 -42.08
N SER A 333 11.26 -6.75 -41.44
CA SER A 333 10.11 -7.26 -40.70
C SER A 333 9.81 -6.27 -39.56
N LYS A 334 8.75 -5.48 -39.73
CA LYS A 334 7.98 -4.94 -38.62
C LYS A 334 7.42 -6.14 -37.87
N ASP A 335 7.94 -6.43 -36.69
CA ASP A 335 7.24 -7.06 -35.56
C ASP A 335 8.30 -7.58 -34.56
N SER A 336 8.76 -6.67 -33.71
CA SER A 336 9.36 -7.02 -32.43
C SER A 336 8.84 -6.03 -31.37
N SER A 337 7.53 -6.01 -31.16
CA SER A 337 6.96 -5.32 -30.01
C SER A 337 7.42 -6.04 -28.76
N SER A 338 8.30 -5.42 -27.98
CA SER A 338 8.57 -5.83 -26.61
C SER A 338 7.25 -5.99 -25.84
N ASP A 339 7.04 -7.17 -25.24
CA ASP A 339 5.89 -7.46 -24.35
C ASP A 339 5.95 -6.69 -23.03
N GLN A 340 7.05 -5.97 -22.77
CA GLN A 340 7.26 -5.18 -21.55
C GLN A 340 7.30 -3.68 -21.85
N LEU A 341 6.85 -2.88 -20.89
CA LEU A 341 6.99 -1.43 -20.92
C LEU A 341 8.47 -1.04 -20.90
N SER A 342 8.80 0.12 -21.46
CA SER A 342 10.12 0.71 -21.24
C SER A 342 10.27 1.14 -19.77
N LYS A 343 11.52 1.21 -19.28
CA LYS A 343 11.81 1.70 -17.93
C LYS A 343 11.20 3.09 -17.69
N HIS A 344 11.27 3.98 -18.67
CA HIS A 344 10.70 5.32 -18.56
C HIS A 344 9.17 5.30 -18.45
N GLU A 345 8.47 4.48 -19.25
CA GLU A 345 7.02 4.34 -19.14
C GLU A 345 6.60 3.75 -17.78
N TRP A 346 7.36 2.78 -17.28
CA TRP A 346 7.13 2.20 -15.95
C TRP A 346 7.31 3.27 -14.85
N GLU A 347 8.40 4.05 -14.88
CA GLU A 347 8.64 5.15 -13.93
C GLU A 347 7.50 6.16 -13.90
N GLN A 348 6.92 6.50 -15.07
CA GLN A 348 5.77 7.39 -15.14
C GLN A 348 4.54 6.83 -14.42
N ILE A 349 4.25 5.53 -14.56
CA ILE A 349 3.12 4.92 -13.85
C ILE A 349 3.40 4.82 -12.35
N ILE A 350 4.64 4.48 -11.96
CA ILE A 350 5.09 4.49 -10.57
C ILE A 350 4.81 5.85 -9.94
N ASP A 351 5.20 6.94 -10.60
CA ASP A 351 5.00 8.28 -10.07
C ASP A 351 3.52 8.59 -9.83
N ILE A 352 2.66 8.24 -10.79
CA ILE A 352 1.21 8.44 -10.73
C ILE A 352 0.54 7.63 -9.60
N LEU A 353 1.13 6.50 -9.20
CA LEU A 353 0.56 5.62 -8.17
C LEU A 353 1.22 5.78 -6.78
N TRP A 354 2.47 6.26 -6.68
CA TRP A 354 3.26 6.22 -5.44
C TRP A 354 3.85 7.57 -4.97
N SER A 355 3.83 8.62 -5.79
CA SER A 355 4.45 9.90 -5.40
C SER A 355 3.63 10.67 -4.37
N ASP A 356 4.31 11.40 -3.47
CA ASP A 356 3.69 12.15 -2.37
C ASP A 356 4.07 13.64 -2.36
N PRO A 357 3.14 14.56 -2.07
CA PRO A 357 3.45 15.98 -1.96
C PRO A 357 4.24 16.29 -0.69
N ARG A 358 5.18 17.25 -0.77
CA ARG A 358 5.93 17.78 0.38
C ARG A 358 6.04 19.31 0.31
N GLY A 359 6.03 19.96 1.48
CA GLY A 359 6.12 21.43 1.56
C GLY A 359 7.46 22.03 1.10
N THR A 360 8.50 21.20 0.97
CA THR A 360 9.82 21.61 0.48
C THR A 360 9.87 21.63 -1.04
N LYS A 361 10.51 22.64 -1.63
CA LYS A 361 10.72 22.72 -3.08
C LYS A 361 11.62 21.60 -3.60
N GLY A 362 11.43 21.23 -4.86
CA GLY A 362 12.20 20.21 -5.56
C GLY A 362 11.47 18.88 -5.70
N CYS A 363 12.14 17.93 -6.35
CA CYS A 363 11.68 16.56 -6.57
C CYS A 363 12.76 15.60 -6.09
N PHE A 364 12.43 14.69 -5.19
CA PHE A 364 13.40 13.76 -4.59
C PHE A 364 12.82 12.36 -4.51
N PRO A 365 13.62 11.28 -4.61
CA PRO A 365 13.10 9.92 -4.45
C PRO A 365 12.31 9.74 -3.15
N ASN A 366 11.19 9.01 -3.21
CA ASN A 366 10.39 8.69 -2.03
C ASN A 366 11.07 7.58 -1.22
N THR A 367 12.06 7.96 -0.41
CA THR A 367 12.80 7.02 0.44
C THR A 367 11.96 6.43 1.55
N GLY A 368 10.79 6.99 1.84
CA GLY A 368 9.85 6.44 2.82
C GLY A 368 9.11 5.22 2.28
N ARG A 369 8.58 5.28 1.06
CA ARG A 369 7.77 4.20 0.46
C ARG A 369 8.56 3.27 -0.47
N GLY A 370 9.73 3.69 -0.94
CA GLY A 370 10.56 2.94 -1.88
C GLY A 370 10.22 3.15 -3.37
N GLY A 371 9.13 3.88 -3.68
CA GLY A 371 8.62 4.08 -5.04
C GLY A 371 8.06 5.47 -5.26
N GLY A 372 8.20 5.99 -6.47
CA GLY A 372 7.84 7.35 -6.83
C GLY A 372 8.76 8.39 -6.19
N CYS A 373 8.24 9.62 -6.06
CA CYS A 373 9.00 10.74 -5.54
C CYS A 373 8.23 11.59 -4.52
N TYR A 374 8.96 12.33 -3.71
CA TYR A 374 8.47 13.51 -3.03
C TYR A 374 8.54 14.71 -3.97
N PHE A 375 7.41 15.38 -4.19
CA PHE A 375 7.34 16.55 -5.07
C PHE A 375 6.90 17.81 -4.32
N GLY A 376 7.58 18.92 -4.61
CA GLY A 376 7.35 20.22 -4.02
C GLY A 376 6.30 21.09 -4.72
N PRO A 377 5.97 22.26 -4.14
CA PRO A 377 5.01 23.21 -4.72
C PRO A 377 5.44 23.80 -6.06
N ASP A 378 6.76 23.88 -6.32
CA ASP A 378 7.34 24.27 -7.60
C ASP A 378 7.06 23.24 -8.71
N ILE A 379 7.16 21.94 -8.38
CA ILE A 379 6.84 20.86 -9.32
C ILE A 379 5.35 20.89 -9.67
N SER A 380 4.47 20.99 -8.67
CA SER A 380 3.02 21.11 -8.92
C SER A 380 2.68 22.32 -9.78
N THR A 381 3.29 23.46 -9.51
CA THR A 381 3.06 24.68 -10.32
C THR A 381 3.55 24.48 -11.76
N SER A 382 4.73 23.89 -11.95
CA SER A 382 5.31 23.63 -13.27
C SER A 382 4.43 22.70 -14.11
N ILE A 383 4.02 21.56 -13.56
CA ILE A 383 3.19 20.57 -14.27
C ILE A 383 1.79 21.12 -14.56
N LEU A 384 1.16 21.78 -13.60
CA LEU A 384 -0.17 22.40 -13.81
C LEU A 384 -0.11 23.45 -14.93
N ASN A 385 0.91 24.31 -14.94
CA ASN A 385 1.09 25.30 -16.01
C ASN A 385 1.37 24.65 -17.37
N LYS A 386 2.21 23.61 -17.41
CA LYS A 386 2.58 22.88 -18.64
C LYS A 386 1.36 22.27 -19.34
N TYR A 387 0.39 21.78 -18.57
CA TYR A 387 -0.80 21.11 -19.11
C TYR A 387 -2.09 21.94 -18.98
N HIS A 388 -1.98 23.24 -18.64
CA HIS A 388 -3.12 24.15 -18.46
C HIS A 388 -4.18 23.66 -17.45
N LEU A 389 -3.73 22.97 -16.41
CA LEU A 389 -4.55 22.50 -15.30
C LEU A 389 -4.48 23.48 -14.14
N LYS A 390 -5.48 23.44 -13.25
CA LYS A 390 -5.59 24.29 -12.06
C LYS A 390 -5.29 23.56 -10.76
N LYS A 391 -5.69 22.29 -10.64
CA LYS A 391 -5.58 21.51 -9.40
C LYS A 391 -5.25 20.03 -9.67
N ILE A 392 -4.62 19.41 -8.69
CA ILE A 392 -4.42 17.97 -8.58
C ILE A 392 -5.22 17.49 -7.36
N ILE A 393 -6.10 16.52 -7.56
CA ILE A 393 -6.74 15.77 -6.47
C ILE A 393 -6.10 14.39 -6.43
N ARG A 394 -5.66 13.99 -5.24
CA ARG A 394 -5.01 12.71 -5.00
C ARG A 394 -5.45 12.05 -3.70
N SER A 395 -5.01 10.82 -3.45
CA SER A 395 -5.42 10.04 -2.27
C SER A 395 -4.21 9.48 -1.51
N HIS A 396 -4.06 8.16 -1.30
CA HIS A 396 -2.84 7.42 -0.91
C HIS A 396 -2.17 7.74 0.44
N GLU A 397 -2.37 8.94 0.99
CA GLU A 397 -1.91 9.34 2.32
C GLU A 397 -3.13 9.54 3.22
N CYS A 398 -3.18 8.77 4.32
CA CYS A 398 -4.16 8.97 5.37
C CYS A 398 -4.00 10.37 5.98
N LYS A 399 -5.09 11.15 6.06
CA LYS A 399 -5.09 12.48 6.70
C LYS A 399 -6.02 12.50 7.91
N PRO A 400 -5.64 13.14 9.03
CA PRO A 400 -6.47 13.14 10.26
C PRO A 400 -7.91 13.60 10.05
N GLU A 401 -8.12 14.59 9.17
CA GLU A 401 -9.44 15.15 8.85
C GLU A 401 -10.07 14.50 7.60
N GLY A 402 -9.47 13.44 7.05
CA GLY A 402 -9.89 12.79 5.81
C GLY A 402 -9.50 13.54 4.55
N TYR A 403 -8.96 14.76 4.65
CA TYR A 403 -8.40 15.50 3.54
C TYR A 403 -7.31 16.47 3.99
N GLU A 404 -6.49 16.93 3.04
CA GLU A 404 -5.50 17.98 3.22
C GLU A 404 -5.39 18.83 1.95
N ILE A 405 -5.12 20.13 2.10
CA ILE A 405 -4.90 21.04 0.99
C ILE A 405 -3.49 21.63 1.14
N CYS A 406 -2.63 21.41 0.16
CA CYS A 406 -1.25 21.88 0.15
C CYS A 406 -0.88 22.57 -1.18
N HIS A 407 0.37 23.02 -1.27
CA HIS A 407 0.94 23.71 -2.45
C HIS A 407 0.08 24.90 -2.92
N ASP A 408 -0.27 25.78 -1.98
CA ASP A 408 -1.09 26.98 -2.21
C ASP A 408 -2.48 26.67 -2.82
N GLY A 409 -3.10 25.56 -2.40
CA GLY A 409 -4.43 25.17 -2.86
C GLY A 409 -4.45 24.38 -4.18
N LYS A 410 -3.28 24.07 -4.73
CA LYS A 410 -3.14 23.35 -6.01
C LYS A 410 -3.18 21.84 -5.86
N VAL A 411 -2.82 21.29 -4.70
CA VAL A 411 -2.80 19.84 -4.45
C VAL A 411 -3.70 19.52 -3.28
N ILE A 412 -4.59 18.57 -3.48
CA ILE A 412 -5.61 18.17 -2.51
C ILE A 412 -5.50 16.67 -2.31
N THR A 413 -5.30 16.24 -1.07
CA THR A 413 -5.39 14.83 -0.69
C THR A 413 -6.78 14.56 -0.12
N VAL A 414 -7.45 13.50 -0.56
CA VAL A 414 -8.71 12.99 -0.01
C VAL A 414 -8.57 11.52 0.34
N PHE A 415 -9.09 11.12 1.50
CA PHE A 415 -8.98 9.76 2.03
C PHE A 415 -10.31 9.36 2.67
N SER A 416 -10.92 8.28 2.19
CA SER A 416 -12.33 7.95 2.50
C SER A 416 -12.52 6.87 3.56
N ALA A 417 -11.46 6.17 3.96
CA ALA A 417 -11.45 5.21 5.06
C ALA A 417 -11.30 5.91 6.42
N SER A 418 -12.28 5.80 7.31
CA SER A 418 -12.17 6.34 8.67
C SER A 418 -11.59 5.31 9.63
N ASN A 419 -10.99 5.77 10.72
CA ASN A 419 -10.33 4.88 11.71
C ASN A 419 -9.40 3.87 11.04
N TYR A 420 -8.57 4.35 10.11
CA TYR A 420 -7.72 3.52 9.27
C TYR A 420 -6.77 2.67 10.11
N TYR A 421 -6.04 3.32 11.03
CA TYR A 421 -5.12 2.65 11.95
C TYR A 421 -5.82 2.12 13.20
N GLU A 422 -6.67 2.92 13.83
CA GLU A 422 -7.33 2.60 15.09
C GLU A 422 -8.61 3.45 15.25
N GLU A 423 -9.54 3.03 16.09
CA GLU A 423 -10.72 3.85 16.40
C GLU A 423 -10.32 5.24 16.91
N GLY A 424 -10.77 6.28 16.20
CA GLY A 424 -10.43 7.66 16.49
C GLY A 424 -9.17 8.20 15.80
N SER A 425 -8.47 7.41 14.98
CA SER A 425 -7.21 7.84 14.33
C SER A 425 -7.40 8.98 13.33
N ASN A 426 -8.37 8.82 12.44
CA ASN A 426 -8.68 9.77 11.38
C ASN A 426 -10.16 9.73 11.02
N ARG A 427 -10.64 10.83 10.45
CA ARG A 427 -11.91 10.89 9.71
C ARG A 427 -11.68 10.39 8.28
N GLY A 428 -12.75 9.90 7.66
CA GLY A 428 -12.83 9.79 6.21
C GLY A 428 -13.42 11.08 5.63
N ALA A 429 -13.18 11.35 4.36
CA ALA A 429 -13.87 12.39 3.62
C ALA A 429 -14.13 11.99 2.16
N TYR A 430 -15.07 12.68 1.53
CA TYR A 430 -15.26 12.71 0.08
C TYR A 430 -15.45 14.16 -0.38
N ILE A 431 -15.17 14.42 -1.66
CA ILE A 431 -15.30 15.73 -2.28
C ILE A 431 -16.53 15.74 -3.17
N ARG A 432 -17.32 16.81 -3.13
CA ARG A 432 -18.30 17.11 -4.19
C ARG A 432 -17.83 18.30 -5.01
N LEU A 433 -18.00 18.17 -6.32
CA LEU A 433 -17.62 19.17 -7.30
C LEU A 433 -18.76 19.36 -8.30
N ALA A 434 -19.18 20.60 -8.50
CA ALA A 434 -20.07 20.99 -9.59
C ALA A 434 -19.42 22.08 -10.44
N TYR A 435 -19.86 22.22 -11.69
CA TYR A 435 -19.22 23.14 -12.64
C TYR A 435 -19.25 24.58 -12.14
N GLY A 436 -18.08 25.23 -12.10
CA GLY A 436 -17.94 26.61 -11.65
C GLY A 436 -18.10 26.83 -10.14
N MET A 437 -18.21 25.75 -9.35
CA MET A 437 -18.25 25.82 -7.89
C MET A 437 -16.91 25.43 -7.27
N ASP A 438 -16.68 25.90 -6.04
CA ASP A 438 -15.57 25.44 -5.23
C ASP A 438 -15.75 23.98 -4.80
N LEU A 439 -14.64 23.33 -4.41
CA LEU A 439 -14.66 21.96 -3.92
C LEU A 439 -15.27 21.91 -2.52
N GLU A 440 -16.30 21.10 -2.35
CA GLU A 440 -16.97 20.89 -1.07
C GLU A 440 -16.49 19.59 -0.43
N PHE A 441 -16.03 19.66 0.83
CA PHE A 441 -15.50 18.52 1.56
C PHE A 441 -16.52 18.02 2.58
N PHE A 442 -16.84 16.73 2.52
CA PHE A 442 -17.77 16.09 3.45
C PHE A 442 -17.01 15.05 4.27
N GLN A 443 -16.90 15.29 5.57
CA GLN A 443 -16.21 14.39 6.48
C GLN A 443 -17.17 13.40 7.13
N HIS A 444 -16.71 12.18 7.35
CA HIS A 444 -17.41 11.14 8.07
C HIS A 444 -16.46 10.36 8.98
N GLN A 445 -17.06 9.65 9.94
CA GLN A 445 -16.35 8.72 10.79
C GLN A 445 -17.35 7.66 11.24
N VAL A 446 -17.03 6.40 10.99
CA VAL A 446 -17.79 5.28 11.54
C VAL A 446 -17.43 5.15 13.01
N THR A 447 -18.41 4.90 13.87
CA THR A 447 -18.18 4.67 15.30
C THR A 447 -18.95 3.43 15.72
N THR A 448 -18.28 2.50 16.40
CA THR A 448 -18.90 1.27 16.89
C THR A 448 -19.92 1.51 18.00
N SER A 449 -19.85 2.69 18.65
CA SER A 449 -20.68 3.10 19.78
C SER A 449 -21.22 4.52 19.57
N THR A 450 -22.51 4.74 19.85
CA THR A 450 -23.24 6.03 19.81
C THR A 450 -22.75 7.10 20.81
N CYS A 451 -21.59 6.91 21.45
CA CYS A 451 -21.10 7.82 22.48
C CYS A 451 -19.91 8.64 21.97
N TYR A 452 -20.06 9.96 21.97
CA TYR A 452 -18.95 10.89 21.76
C TYR A 452 -17.89 10.70 22.86
N GLN A 453 -16.90 9.83 22.64
CA GLN A 453 -15.73 9.82 23.50
C GLN A 453 -15.03 11.19 23.41
N PRO A 454 -14.74 11.85 24.56
CA PRO A 454 -13.96 13.08 24.57
C PRO A 454 -12.62 12.89 23.86
N LEU A 455 -12.14 13.92 23.15
CA LEU A 455 -10.91 13.88 22.36
C LEU A 455 -9.71 13.22 23.09
N HIS A 456 -9.57 13.48 24.39
CA HIS A 456 -8.46 12.93 25.17
C HIS A 456 -8.50 11.39 25.31
N GLN A 457 -9.68 10.78 25.40
CA GLN A 457 -9.81 9.33 25.49
C GLN A 457 -9.40 8.67 24.17
N ARG A 458 -9.86 9.24 23.04
CA ARG A 458 -9.46 8.77 21.71
C ARG A 458 -7.95 8.88 21.49
N VAL A 459 -7.37 10.03 21.86
CA VAL A 459 -5.91 10.23 21.77
C VAL A 459 -5.17 9.22 22.66
N ASN A 460 -5.67 8.90 23.85
CA ASN A 460 -5.04 7.90 24.72
C ASN A 460 -5.06 6.49 24.11
N VAL A 461 -6.19 6.06 23.53
CA VAL A 461 -6.32 4.74 22.88
C VAL A 461 -5.35 4.64 21.72
N MET A 462 -5.40 5.63 20.81
CA MET A 462 -4.56 5.66 19.62
C MET A 462 -3.07 5.72 19.96
N GLU A 463 -2.68 6.55 20.93
CA GLU A 463 -1.31 6.61 21.42
C GLU A 463 -0.85 5.27 22.00
N SER A 464 -1.69 4.63 22.82
CA SER A 464 -1.35 3.34 23.43
C SER A 464 -1.16 2.27 22.37
N SER A 465 -2.01 2.22 21.35
CA SER A 465 -1.86 1.33 20.20
C SER A 465 -0.60 1.63 19.39
N ALA A 466 -0.32 2.90 19.08
CA ALA A 466 0.89 3.30 18.36
C ALA A 466 2.17 2.88 19.10
N ILE A 467 2.25 3.18 20.40
CA ILE A 467 3.40 2.80 21.24
C ILE A 467 3.53 1.27 21.33
N ARG A 468 2.42 0.53 21.42
CA ARG A 468 2.44 -0.93 21.45
C ARG A 468 3.08 -1.51 20.19
N ILE A 469 2.62 -1.10 19.01
CA ILE A 469 3.18 -1.60 17.73
C ILE A 469 4.65 -1.16 17.56
N LEU A 470 5.00 0.06 17.98
CA LEU A 470 6.39 0.51 17.96
C LEU A 470 7.27 -0.34 18.88
N LYS A 471 6.79 -0.72 20.07
CA LYS A 471 7.50 -1.63 20.99
C LYS A 471 7.67 -3.02 20.39
N GLU A 472 6.66 -3.54 19.68
CA GLU A 472 6.78 -4.82 18.94
C GLU A 472 7.92 -4.75 17.91
N ARG A 473 8.05 -3.64 17.17
CA ARG A 473 9.15 -3.41 16.22
C ARG A 473 10.52 -3.26 16.90
N ILE A 474 10.59 -2.55 18.02
CA ILE A 474 11.81 -2.44 18.84
C ILE A 474 12.29 -3.83 19.29
N ILE A 475 11.38 -4.67 19.75
CA ILE A 475 11.69 -6.03 20.20
C ILE A 475 12.12 -6.92 19.02
N ALA A 476 11.50 -6.75 17.86
CA ALA A 476 11.89 -7.44 16.62
C ALA A 476 13.31 -7.08 16.12
N ARG A 477 13.97 -6.07 16.72
CA ARG A 477 15.35 -5.69 16.43
C ARG A 477 16.22 -5.64 17.70
N LYS A 478 15.84 -6.40 18.74
CA LYS A 478 16.46 -6.35 20.07
C LYS A 478 17.96 -6.63 20.04
N THR A 479 18.42 -7.65 19.31
CA THR A 479 19.86 -8.00 19.31
C THR A 479 20.69 -6.92 18.62
N ASP A 480 20.24 -6.45 17.45
CA ASP A 480 20.86 -5.36 16.71
C ASP A 480 20.94 -4.08 17.56
N LEU A 481 19.84 -3.73 18.24
CA LEU A 481 19.77 -2.58 19.14
C LEU A 481 20.69 -2.74 20.36
N THR A 482 20.72 -3.92 20.97
CA THR A 482 21.57 -4.20 22.14
C THR A 482 23.04 -4.04 21.76
N HIS A 483 23.45 -4.58 20.62
CA HIS A 483 24.80 -4.40 20.09
C HIS A 483 25.10 -2.92 19.81
N ALA A 484 24.18 -2.21 19.14
CA ALA A 484 24.31 -0.78 18.86
C ALA A 484 24.43 0.08 20.14
N PHE A 485 23.74 -0.29 21.22
CA PHE A 485 23.86 0.37 22.51
C PHE A 485 25.20 0.08 23.17
N GLN A 486 25.62 -1.19 23.22
CA GLN A 486 26.89 -1.62 23.82
C GLN A 486 28.12 -0.99 23.16
N VAL A 487 28.12 -0.88 21.82
CA VAL A 487 29.19 -0.21 21.08
C VAL A 487 29.34 1.26 21.48
N ARG A 488 28.25 1.92 21.89
CA ARG A 488 28.25 3.33 22.29
C ARG A 488 28.45 3.53 23.80
N ASP A 489 28.16 2.52 24.61
CA ASP A 489 28.41 2.50 26.07
C ASP A 489 29.83 2.02 26.37
N HIS A 490 30.80 2.90 26.09
CA HIS A 490 32.23 2.67 26.36
C HIS A 490 32.51 2.32 27.83
N SER A 491 31.68 2.85 28.74
CA SER A 491 31.77 2.63 30.18
C SER A 491 31.15 1.32 30.68
N LYS A 492 30.41 0.59 29.83
CA LYS A 492 29.60 -0.59 30.21
C LYS A 492 28.68 -0.30 31.41
N SER A 493 28.16 0.91 31.47
CA SER A 493 27.33 1.41 32.56
C SER A 493 25.87 0.94 32.50
N GLY A 494 25.43 0.41 31.35
CA GLY A 494 24.02 0.14 31.08
C GLY A 494 23.22 1.40 30.70
N LYS A 495 23.88 2.55 30.53
CA LYS A 495 23.25 3.85 30.31
C LYS A 495 23.84 4.58 29.11
N LEU A 496 22.99 5.33 28.41
CA LEU A 496 23.37 6.20 27.29
C LEU A 496 22.70 7.57 27.44
N SER A 497 23.30 8.63 26.89
CA SER A 497 22.54 9.88 26.77
C SER A 497 21.31 9.66 25.88
N VAL A 498 20.22 10.40 26.13
CA VAL A 498 18.99 10.30 25.30
C VAL A 498 19.29 10.54 23.82
N THR A 499 20.26 11.41 23.49
CA THR A 499 20.70 11.64 22.12
C THR A 499 21.35 10.41 21.48
N GLN A 500 22.25 9.73 22.21
CA GLN A 500 22.89 8.52 21.71
C GLN A 500 21.91 7.35 21.61
N TRP A 501 20.99 7.22 22.56
CA TRP A 501 19.91 6.23 22.50
C TRP A 501 19.00 6.47 21.30
N ALA A 502 18.59 7.72 21.07
CA ALA A 502 17.74 8.10 19.94
C ALA A 502 18.41 7.81 18.59
N PHE A 503 19.71 8.12 18.47
CA PHE A 503 20.48 7.82 17.26
C PHE A 503 20.59 6.31 17.00
N SER A 504 20.80 5.51 18.05
CA SER A 504 20.81 4.04 17.92
C SER A 504 19.45 3.51 17.45
N MET A 505 18.35 4.00 18.03
CA MET A 505 17.00 3.62 17.59
C MET A 505 16.76 3.95 16.13
N GLU A 506 17.06 5.19 15.71
CA GLU A 506 16.93 5.64 14.33
C GLU A 506 17.78 4.81 13.36
N SER A 507 19.06 4.59 13.69
CA SER A 507 20.00 3.87 12.83
C SER A 507 19.66 2.39 12.62
N ILE A 508 19.06 1.73 13.61
CA ILE A 508 18.75 0.30 13.55
C ILE A 508 17.35 0.06 13.00
N LEU A 509 16.36 0.85 13.44
CA LEU A 509 14.97 0.67 13.04
C LEU A 509 14.66 1.31 11.69
N GLY A 510 15.42 2.32 11.26
CA GLY A 510 15.20 3.03 10.00
C GLY A 510 13.90 3.85 9.98
N LEU A 511 13.23 4.02 11.13
CA LEU A 511 11.98 4.77 11.22
C LEU A 511 12.28 6.25 11.48
N ASN A 512 11.74 7.13 10.64
CA ASN A 512 11.87 8.58 10.75
C ASN A 512 10.93 9.14 11.83
N LEU A 513 11.26 8.87 13.10
CA LEU A 513 10.47 9.25 14.25
C LEU A 513 11.20 10.24 15.15
N PRO A 514 10.46 11.10 15.90
CA PRO A 514 11.05 12.00 16.88
C PRO A 514 11.48 11.23 18.14
N TRP A 515 12.49 10.36 18.02
CA TRP A 515 12.94 9.42 19.04
C TRP A 515 13.21 10.07 20.39
N ARG A 516 13.82 11.26 20.41
CA ARG A 516 14.07 12.00 21.66
C ARG A 516 12.79 12.29 22.44
N THR A 517 11.71 12.68 21.75
CA THR A 517 10.40 12.92 22.37
C THR A 517 9.74 11.62 22.81
N LEU A 518 9.90 10.55 22.01
CA LEU A 518 9.35 9.23 22.31
C LEU A 518 10.05 8.53 23.48
N SER A 519 11.29 8.93 23.81
CA SER A 519 12.06 8.35 24.91
C SER A 519 11.28 8.29 26.22
N MET A 520 10.46 9.30 26.52
CA MET A 520 9.64 9.37 27.75
C MET A 520 8.65 8.21 27.91
N HIS A 521 8.27 7.55 26.80
CA HIS A 521 7.32 6.43 26.79
C HIS A 521 8.00 5.08 26.54
N LEU A 522 9.23 5.11 26.02
CA LEU A 522 9.94 3.93 25.53
C LEU A 522 11.08 3.49 26.45
N VAL A 523 11.71 4.41 27.20
CA VAL A 523 12.89 4.11 28.02
C VAL A 523 12.85 4.90 29.32
N LYS A 524 13.35 4.31 30.42
CA LYS A 524 13.50 5.02 31.69
C LYS A 524 14.71 5.96 31.61
N VAL A 525 14.45 7.25 31.79
CA VAL A 525 15.49 8.29 31.83
C VAL A 525 15.69 8.71 33.29
N ASP A 526 16.94 8.75 33.75
CA ASP A 526 17.28 9.19 35.09
C ASP A 526 17.27 10.73 35.24
N LYS A 527 17.49 11.20 36.46
CA LYS A 527 17.47 12.64 36.79
C LYS A 527 18.58 13.43 36.09
N ASP A 528 19.63 12.74 35.64
CA ASP A 528 20.80 13.33 34.98
C ASP A 528 20.66 13.31 33.45
N GLY A 529 19.54 12.80 32.92
CA GLY A 529 19.24 12.77 31.49
C GLY A 529 19.83 11.57 30.74
N TYR A 530 20.21 10.51 31.45
CA TYR A 530 20.68 9.26 30.86
C TYR A 530 19.56 8.22 30.80
N ALA A 531 19.43 7.59 29.64
CA ALA A 531 18.50 6.51 29.35
C ALA A 531 19.12 5.16 29.75
N ASP A 532 18.44 4.42 30.61
CA ASP A 532 18.73 3.00 30.87
C ASP A 532 18.25 2.17 29.67
N TYR A 533 19.14 1.93 28.71
CA TYR A 533 18.75 1.45 27.39
C TYR A 533 18.13 0.05 27.41
N MET A 534 18.40 -0.77 28.44
CA MET A 534 17.79 -2.11 28.56
C MET A 534 16.31 -2.05 28.96
N THR A 535 15.89 -0.95 29.59
CA THR A 535 14.47 -0.72 29.89
C THR A 535 13.63 -0.48 28.64
N SER A 536 14.27 -0.19 27.48
CA SER A 536 13.60 -0.13 26.18
C SER A 536 12.87 -1.43 25.80
N PHE A 537 13.23 -2.54 26.45
CA PHE A 537 12.65 -3.87 26.24
C PHE A 537 11.74 -4.33 27.40
N GLN A 538 11.64 -3.55 28.48
CA GLN A 538 10.82 -3.87 29.65
C GLN A 538 9.42 -3.28 29.47
N ASP A 539 8.51 -4.05 28.88
CA ASP A 539 7.05 -3.96 29.03
C ASP A 539 6.38 -4.71 27.88
N ILE A 540 6.19 -6.01 28.04
CA ILE A 540 5.07 -6.73 27.44
C ILE A 540 4.66 -7.78 28.47
N ARG A 541 3.35 -7.99 28.63
CA ARG A 541 2.78 -9.19 29.25
C ARG A 541 3.24 -10.43 28.47
N ILE A 542 4.50 -10.80 28.61
CA ILE A 542 5.05 -12.09 28.22
C ILE A 542 5.01 -12.90 29.50
N GLU A 543 3.97 -13.72 29.65
CA GLU A 543 4.01 -14.84 30.58
C GLU A 543 5.05 -15.85 30.07
N LYS A 544 6.33 -15.56 30.32
CA LYS A 544 7.49 -16.46 30.55
C LYS A 544 8.80 -15.81 30.06
N PRO A 545 9.88 -15.86 30.86
CA PRO A 545 11.20 -15.45 30.42
C PRO A 545 11.75 -16.46 29.41
N VAL A 546 11.93 -16.04 28.16
CA VAL A 546 12.58 -16.85 27.13
C VAL A 546 14.10 -16.74 27.30
N LYS A 547 14.81 -17.87 27.27
CA LYS A 547 16.27 -17.96 27.44
C LYS A 547 17.00 -17.30 26.26
N GLU A 548 18.15 -16.68 26.55
CA GLU A 548 18.92 -15.80 25.65
C GLU A 548 19.39 -16.47 24.33
N ALA A 549 19.47 -17.81 24.27
CA ALA A 549 19.90 -18.55 23.09
C ALA A 549 18.83 -18.70 21.99
N GLU A 550 17.56 -18.41 22.26
CA GLU A 550 16.45 -18.47 21.27
C GLU A 550 16.16 -17.10 20.62
N SER A 551 16.89 -16.05 21.00
CA SER A 551 16.60 -14.67 20.62
C SER A 551 16.74 -14.39 19.13
N ALA A 552 17.75 -14.94 18.44
CA ALA A 552 18.00 -14.64 17.03
C ALA A 552 16.97 -15.28 16.07
N ILE A 553 16.49 -16.48 16.41
CA ILE A 553 15.44 -17.19 15.66
C ILE A 553 14.09 -16.51 15.90
N ILE A 554 13.78 -16.16 17.15
CA ILE A 554 12.57 -15.38 17.49
C ILE A 554 12.59 -13.99 16.84
N GLU A 555 13.75 -13.35 16.74
CA GLU A 555 13.90 -12.06 16.08
C GLU A 555 13.71 -12.16 14.56
N THR A 556 14.26 -13.20 13.92
CA THR A 556 14.02 -13.49 12.49
C THR A 556 12.56 -13.86 12.24
N LEU A 557 11.94 -14.59 13.16
CA LEU A 557 10.49 -14.84 13.18
C LEU A 557 9.74 -13.50 13.26
N TYR A 558 9.98 -12.61 14.23
CA TYR A 558 9.26 -11.32 14.24
C TYR A 558 9.53 -10.44 13.02
N ARG A 559 10.70 -10.57 12.39
CA ARG A 559 11.16 -9.73 11.26
C ARG A 559 10.53 -10.11 9.92
N TYR A 560 10.36 -11.40 9.64
CA TYR A 560 9.85 -11.87 8.34
C TYR A 560 8.73 -12.90 8.45
N ARG A 561 8.26 -13.27 9.66
CA ARG A 561 7.24 -14.32 9.81
C ARG A 561 5.97 -13.99 9.07
N THR A 562 5.51 -12.75 9.05
CA THR A 562 4.28 -12.42 8.31
C THR A 562 4.51 -12.61 6.81
N ASP A 563 5.62 -12.10 6.26
CA ASP A 563 5.94 -12.15 4.83
C ASP A 563 6.23 -13.58 4.35
N LEU A 564 7.04 -14.33 5.11
CA LEU A 564 7.36 -15.72 4.83
C LEU A 564 6.17 -16.63 5.08
N GLN A 565 5.30 -16.36 6.06
CA GLN A 565 4.09 -17.14 6.28
C GLN A 565 3.11 -16.91 5.14
N ILE A 566 3.02 -15.69 4.63
CA ILE A 566 2.22 -15.39 3.45
C ILE A 566 2.76 -16.20 2.27
N ILE A 567 4.05 -16.09 1.95
CA ILE A 567 4.68 -16.84 0.84
C ILE A 567 4.48 -18.36 1.04
N PHE A 568 4.75 -18.86 2.24
CA PHE A 568 4.57 -20.25 2.61
C PHE A 568 3.14 -20.72 2.36
N ASN A 569 2.13 -19.94 2.78
CA ASN A 569 0.72 -20.27 2.58
C ASN A 569 0.26 -20.18 1.11
N ILE A 570 0.98 -19.48 0.23
CA ILE A 570 0.70 -19.53 -1.21
C ILE A 570 1.20 -20.86 -1.77
N ILE A 571 2.36 -21.31 -1.30
CA ILE A 571 3.02 -22.51 -1.78
C ILE A 571 2.28 -23.74 -1.25
N ASP A 572 1.94 -23.74 0.04
CA ASP A 572 1.09 -24.72 0.74
C ASP A 572 -0.37 -24.58 0.25
N SER A 573 -0.60 -25.07 -0.95
CA SER A 573 -1.87 -24.97 -1.68
C SER A 573 -2.94 -25.88 -1.09
N ASP A 574 -2.53 -26.99 -0.48
CA ASP A 574 -3.41 -27.96 0.18
C ASP A 574 -3.67 -27.67 1.66
N ARG A 575 -2.94 -26.70 2.24
CA ARG A 575 -3.04 -26.25 3.65
C ARG A 575 -2.68 -27.35 4.64
N SER A 576 -1.77 -28.24 4.25
CA SER A 576 -1.25 -29.29 5.11
C SER A 576 -0.37 -28.72 6.23
N GLY A 577 0.10 -27.46 6.11
CA GLY A 577 1.05 -26.86 7.03
C GLY A 577 2.50 -27.24 6.71
N GLN A 578 2.72 -27.92 5.58
CA GLN A 578 4.01 -28.31 5.02
C GLN A 578 3.99 -28.05 3.52
N ILE A 579 5.09 -27.60 2.94
CA ILE A 579 5.21 -27.46 1.49
C ILE A 579 5.71 -28.79 0.94
N SER A 580 4.89 -29.49 0.16
CA SER A 580 5.34 -30.68 -0.54
C SER A 580 6.30 -30.33 -1.70
N MET A 581 7.14 -31.28 -2.11
CA MET A 581 8.02 -31.11 -3.27
C MET A 581 7.24 -30.77 -4.55
N GLU A 582 6.03 -31.31 -4.71
CA GLU A 582 5.17 -30.98 -5.83
C GLU A 582 4.63 -29.55 -5.77
N GLU A 583 4.29 -29.05 -4.58
CA GLU A 583 3.83 -27.69 -4.37
C GLU A 583 4.94 -26.67 -4.57
N PHE A 584 6.14 -26.98 -4.07
CA PHE A 584 7.33 -26.20 -4.33
C PHE A 584 7.62 -26.16 -5.84
N ARG A 585 7.59 -27.32 -6.53
CA ARG A 585 7.71 -27.38 -8.00
C ARG A 585 6.62 -26.59 -8.71
N LYS A 586 5.36 -26.70 -8.30
CA LYS A 586 4.24 -25.96 -8.90
C LYS A 586 4.42 -24.47 -8.73
N MET A 587 4.86 -24.01 -7.56
CA MET A 587 5.17 -22.60 -7.34
C MET A 587 6.29 -22.13 -8.24
N TRP A 588 7.41 -22.85 -8.24
CA TRP A 588 8.57 -22.49 -9.05
C TRP A 588 8.27 -22.55 -10.54
N LYS A 589 7.44 -23.50 -11.00
CA LYS A 589 6.93 -23.54 -12.37
C LYS A 589 5.98 -22.39 -12.70
N LEU A 590 5.16 -21.96 -11.75
CA LEU A 590 4.30 -20.79 -11.91
C LEU A 590 5.11 -19.50 -11.97
N PHE A 591 6.12 -19.37 -11.10
CA PHE A 591 7.08 -18.27 -11.16
C PHE A 591 7.87 -18.31 -12.47
N SER A 592 8.44 -19.45 -12.84
CA SER A 592 9.24 -19.62 -14.05
C SER A 592 8.42 -19.32 -15.31
N SER A 593 7.17 -19.78 -15.37
CA SER A 593 6.21 -19.50 -16.45
C SER A 593 5.76 -18.03 -16.48
N HIS A 594 5.56 -17.40 -15.32
CA HIS A 594 5.05 -16.03 -15.26
C HIS A 594 6.11 -14.98 -15.62
N TYR A 595 7.38 -15.29 -15.39
CA TYR A 595 8.53 -14.41 -15.59
C TYR A 595 9.48 -14.85 -16.72
N ASN A 596 9.10 -15.87 -17.49
CA ASN A 596 9.83 -16.36 -18.66
C ASN A 596 11.25 -16.87 -18.36
N VAL A 597 11.41 -17.54 -17.20
CA VAL A 597 12.65 -18.21 -16.78
C VAL A 597 12.48 -19.71 -16.99
N GLN A 598 13.43 -20.38 -17.63
CA GLN A 598 13.45 -21.85 -17.78
C GLN A 598 14.22 -22.45 -16.61
N ILE A 599 13.56 -23.27 -15.79
CA ILE A 599 14.18 -23.98 -14.66
C ILE A 599 13.91 -25.48 -14.86
N HIS A 600 14.95 -26.31 -14.83
CA HIS A 600 14.78 -27.76 -14.90
C HIS A 600 14.28 -28.33 -13.56
N ASP A 601 13.34 -29.29 -13.62
CA ASP A 601 12.75 -29.93 -12.43
C ASP A 601 13.80 -30.47 -11.44
N SER A 602 14.95 -30.96 -11.94
CA SER A 602 16.05 -31.46 -11.10
C SER A 602 16.72 -30.38 -10.25
N GLN A 603 16.71 -29.12 -10.70
CA GLN A 603 17.29 -27.99 -9.96
C GLN A 603 16.32 -27.45 -8.89
N ILE A 604 15.02 -27.49 -9.20
CA ILE A 604 13.97 -27.18 -8.22
C ILE A 604 14.02 -28.20 -7.07
N ASP A 605 14.25 -29.47 -7.41
CA ASP A 605 14.42 -30.54 -6.44
C ASP A 605 15.65 -30.37 -5.58
N GLU A 606 16.78 -29.98 -6.15
CA GLU A 606 18.00 -29.73 -5.38
C GLU A 606 17.82 -28.56 -4.40
N LEU A 607 17.14 -27.49 -4.83
CA LEU A 607 16.80 -26.37 -3.96
C LEU A 607 15.83 -26.78 -2.84
N ALA A 608 14.81 -27.58 -3.16
CA ALA A 608 13.85 -28.03 -2.17
C ALA A 608 14.48 -28.99 -1.15
N ASN A 609 15.35 -29.89 -1.61
CA ASN A 609 16.10 -30.83 -0.76
C ASN A 609 17.15 -30.16 0.12
N THR A 610 17.66 -28.98 -0.26
CA THR A 610 18.56 -28.19 0.59
C THR A 610 17.81 -27.38 1.64
N MET A 611 16.54 -27.09 1.41
CA MET A 611 15.65 -26.45 2.39
C MET A 611 15.07 -27.45 3.40
N ASP A 612 14.79 -28.69 2.99
CA ASP A 612 14.33 -29.79 3.84
C ASP A 612 15.49 -30.31 4.72
N LEU A 613 15.61 -29.75 5.93
CA LEU A 613 16.71 -30.04 6.86
C LEU A 613 16.52 -31.37 7.57
N ASN A 614 15.27 -31.77 7.82
CA ASN A 614 14.93 -32.99 8.52
C ASN A 614 14.83 -34.22 7.58
N LYS A 615 14.82 -33.98 6.26
CA LYS A 615 14.73 -34.96 5.17
C LYS A 615 13.43 -35.77 5.17
N ASP A 616 12.32 -35.17 5.60
CA ASP A 616 11.01 -35.80 5.60
C ASP A 616 10.28 -35.73 4.24
N GLY A 617 10.89 -35.07 3.25
CA GLY A 617 10.35 -34.92 1.90
C GLY A 617 9.35 -33.77 1.77
N SER A 618 9.22 -32.94 2.80
CA SER A 618 8.40 -31.73 2.84
C SER A 618 9.18 -30.59 3.48
N ILE A 619 8.80 -29.34 3.21
CA ILE A 619 9.43 -28.16 3.81
C ILE A 619 8.44 -27.57 4.80
N ASP A 620 8.73 -27.69 6.09
CA ASP A 620 7.92 -27.05 7.11
C ASP A 620 8.20 -25.54 7.20
N PHE A 621 7.33 -24.80 7.90
CA PHE A 621 7.46 -23.35 7.99
C PHE A 621 8.78 -22.89 8.64
N ASN A 622 9.33 -23.66 9.58
CA ASN A 622 10.59 -23.34 10.25
C ASN A 622 11.79 -23.61 9.35
N GLU A 623 11.74 -24.64 8.51
CA GLU A 623 12.74 -24.97 7.49
C GLU A 623 12.78 -23.93 6.38
N PHE A 624 11.61 -23.55 5.87
CA PHE A 624 11.45 -22.44 4.92
C PHE A 624 12.07 -21.14 5.46
N LEU A 625 11.86 -20.86 6.75
CA LEU A 625 12.38 -19.66 7.41
C LEU A 625 13.90 -19.71 7.64
N LYS A 626 14.47 -20.88 7.93
CA LYS A 626 15.92 -21.06 8.07
C LYS A 626 16.65 -20.90 6.75
N ALA A 627 16.09 -21.41 5.66
CA ALA A 627 16.67 -21.24 4.33
C ALA A 627 16.75 -19.75 3.94
N PHE A 628 15.67 -18.99 4.21
CA PHE A 628 15.66 -17.54 3.98
C PHE A 628 16.70 -16.79 4.82
N TYR A 629 16.88 -17.18 6.09
CA TYR A 629 17.89 -16.61 6.98
C TYR A 629 19.33 -16.80 6.47
N VAL A 630 19.64 -17.96 5.87
CA VAL A 630 20.96 -18.25 5.31
C VAL A 630 21.28 -17.35 4.11
N VAL A 631 20.31 -17.12 3.22
CA VAL A 631 20.45 -16.23 2.06
C VAL A 631 20.70 -14.77 2.50
N HIS A 632 19.90 -14.28 3.45
CA HIS A 632 20.05 -12.92 3.97
C HIS A 632 21.41 -12.67 4.64
N LYS A 633 21.96 -13.68 5.33
CA LYS A 633 23.30 -13.60 5.92
C LYS A 633 24.39 -13.51 4.84
N TYR A 634 24.24 -14.28 3.75
CA TYR A 634 25.19 -14.32 2.64
C TYR A 634 25.29 -12.96 1.91
N GLU A 635 24.18 -12.25 1.72
CA GLU A 635 24.16 -10.91 1.12
C GLU A 635 24.86 -9.85 1.99
N LYS A 636 24.61 -9.85 3.30
CA LYS A 636 25.28 -8.94 4.25
C LYS A 636 26.79 -9.13 4.24
N ASP A 637 27.25 -10.38 4.20
CA ASP A 637 28.67 -10.71 4.18
C ASP A 637 29.32 -10.24 2.85
N ASN A 638 28.62 -10.34 1.72
CA ASN A 638 29.10 -9.83 0.42
C ASN A 638 29.14 -8.29 0.32
N ILE A 639 28.18 -7.59 0.94
CA ILE A 639 28.18 -6.11 1.02
C ILE A 639 29.31 -5.61 1.94
N SER A 640 29.66 -6.37 2.98
CA SER A 640 30.78 -6.05 3.85
C SER A 640 32.15 -6.28 3.16
N ASN A 641 32.27 -7.34 2.36
CA ASN A 641 33.50 -7.66 1.61
C ASN A 641 33.77 -6.68 0.45
N THR A 642 32.74 -6.17 -0.21
CA THR A 642 32.90 -5.14 -1.27
C THR A 642 33.33 -3.78 -0.71
N LYS A 643 33.06 -3.47 0.57
CA LYS A 643 33.61 -2.28 1.24
C LYS A 643 35.08 -2.43 1.65
N HIS A 644 35.55 -3.65 1.92
CA HIS A 644 36.96 -3.90 2.20
C HIS A 644 37.85 -3.92 0.95
N SER A 645 37.32 -4.27 -0.22
CA SER A 645 38.09 -4.24 -1.48
C SER A 645 38.33 -2.83 -2.06
N ARG A 646 37.73 -1.76 -1.50
CA ARG A 646 37.99 -0.37 -1.92
C ARG A 646 39.02 0.38 -1.07
N TYR A 647 39.60 -0.28 -0.08
CA TYR A 647 40.64 0.27 0.79
C TYR A 647 41.85 -0.67 0.95
N GLN A 648 42.22 -1.37 -0.13
CA GLN A 648 43.54 -1.97 -0.28
C GLN A 648 44.17 -1.50 -1.58
#